data_AF-A0A5D0QB16-F1
#
_entry.id   AF-A0A5D0QB16-F1
#
_cell.length_a   1.000
_cell.length_b   1.000
_cell.length_c   1.000
_cell.angle_alpha   90.00
_cell.angle_beta   90.00
_cell.angle_gamma   90.00
#
_symmetry.space_group_name_H-M   'P 1'
#
loop_
_entity.id
_entity.type
_entity.pdbx_description
1 polymer ?
#
loop_
_entity_poly.entity_id
_entity_poly.type
_entity_poly.pdbx_seq_one_letter_code
_entity_poly.pdbx_strand_id
1 'polypeptide(L)'
;MGILGPVDFENADLLLADARTLLDEHAAVRAQAVHALDALRRDVARAGLESVPVSRLKDVTDGRLRIATLEKAGFATVRQVLDATPYELQLLPGIGARTAGQIHAAARQIEQAAADAASLRLDVDLPDHHTTELVVALHRLVGAGPDLPRALHAAEDLAGRLAPLLAAARPARSRLRMMVTLPSRRRQAREAVEAVESLLTDNDGTRLLIAQATTDLLRPPARDFEAWADFESRSPEYFALLAELAGEPLGTERGLLPDDLAAKVAAQPLDDTHRRVSLRGYQAFGARFALVQERVIIGDEMGLGKSIEAIAALAHLRASGDTHFLVACPASVLINWVREIGARSTLRAYPLHGPERLAAQQEWLLRGGVAVATLDGLHRVEPADLGMLVVDEAHYVKNPETKRSRAVAGWCGRARRVLFLTGTPMENRVEEFRTLIAYLRPGLAAELRSSDVVAGAQAFRKAVAPVYLRRNQQDVLAELPDRVEADEWVEFSGADLEVYREAVAKGNFMAMRRAAYAEPATSAKLKRLLELIDDAEANGLKVVVFSYFRAVLAAVGAALDGRAHGPLSGDVSAERRQRVVDEFSAAAGHAVLLSQVQAGGVGLNLQAASVVILCEPQVKPSMETQAVGRAHRMGQVRRVQVHRLLTVDSVDQRMLDILRRKSRLFDAYARRSDLAESTGDAVDVSEQSLARLVVEEEQRRLLP
;
A
#
# COMPACT_ATOMS: atom_id res chain seq x y z
N MET A 1 13.67 -58.02 27.88
CA MET A 1 14.66 -56.93 28.06
C MET A 1 15.11 -56.53 26.65
N GLY A 2 14.24 -55.81 25.93
CA GLY A 2 14.51 -55.38 24.56
C GLY A 2 15.49 -54.21 24.57
N ILE A 3 16.59 -54.35 23.84
CA ILE A 3 17.59 -53.31 23.63
C ILE A 3 16.92 -52.29 22.69
N LEU A 4 16.44 -51.18 23.25
CA LEU A 4 16.19 -49.96 22.47
C LEU A 4 17.47 -49.70 21.68
N GLY A 5 17.35 -49.45 20.36
CA GLY A 5 18.48 -49.01 19.55
C GLY A 5 19.15 -47.77 20.17
N PRO A 6 20.37 -47.42 19.78
CA PRO A 6 20.99 -46.19 20.26
C PRO A 6 20.16 -45.01 19.73
N VAL A 7 19.24 -44.53 20.57
CA VAL A 7 18.53 -43.26 20.38
C VAL A 7 19.60 -42.21 20.16
N ASP A 8 19.49 -41.49 19.06
CA ASP A 8 20.45 -40.45 18.71
C ASP A 8 20.17 -39.18 19.50
N PHE A 9 20.43 -39.25 20.81
CA PHE A 9 20.30 -38.12 21.72
C PHE A 9 21.20 -36.94 21.33
N GLU A 10 22.29 -37.21 20.62
CA GLU A 10 23.21 -36.19 20.13
C GLU A 10 22.54 -35.37 19.01
N ASN A 11 21.96 -36.02 18.02
CA ASN A 11 21.17 -35.33 16.99
C ASN A 11 19.91 -34.64 17.53
N ALA A 12 19.30 -35.15 18.61
CA ALA A 12 18.19 -34.47 19.27
C ALA A 12 18.63 -33.22 20.04
N ASP A 13 19.78 -33.29 20.73
CA ASP A 13 20.36 -32.14 21.41
C ASP A 13 20.81 -31.06 20.43
N LEU A 14 21.45 -31.44 19.32
CA LEU A 14 21.83 -30.53 18.24
C LEU A 14 20.61 -29.82 17.67
N LEU A 15 19.55 -30.57 17.34
CA LEU A 15 18.34 -29.99 16.80
C LEU A 15 17.66 -29.00 17.77
N LEU A 16 17.63 -29.34 19.07
CA LEU A 16 17.13 -28.41 20.09
C LEU A 16 18.03 -27.17 20.21
N ALA A 17 19.35 -27.34 20.11
CA ALA A 17 20.30 -26.25 20.16
C ALA A 17 20.15 -25.32 18.94
N ASP A 18 19.98 -25.86 17.74
CA ASP A 18 19.75 -25.10 16.52
C ASP A 18 18.44 -24.29 16.60
N ALA A 19 17.35 -24.91 17.07
CA ALA A 19 16.08 -24.23 17.28
C ALA A 19 16.21 -23.08 18.28
N ARG A 20 16.91 -23.28 19.40
CA ARG A 20 17.15 -22.22 20.39
C ARG A 20 18.05 -21.12 19.85
N THR A 21 19.11 -21.49 19.12
CA THR A 21 20.04 -20.54 18.49
C THR A 21 19.28 -19.62 17.55
N LEU A 22 18.39 -20.16 16.70
CA LEU A 22 17.54 -19.35 15.82
C LEU A 22 16.69 -18.33 16.61
N LEU A 23 16.04 -18.77 17.69
CA LEU A 23 15.18 -17.91 18.51
C LEU A 23 15.98 -16.81 19.23
N ASP A 24 17.12 -17.16 19.82
CA ASP A 24 17.99 -16.23 20.54
C ASP A 24 18.62 -15.20 19.59
N GLU A 25 19.12 -15.64 18.43
CA GLU A 25 19.70 -14.75 17.41
C GLU A 25 18.63 -13.81 16.82
N HIS A 26 17.45 -14.32 16.50
CA HIS A 26 16.34 -13.48 16.05
C HIS A 26 15.97 -12.44 17.10
N ALA A 27 15.88 -12.82 18.38
CA ALA A 27 15.59 -11.88 19.47
C ALA A 27 16.66 -10.79 19.60
N ALA A 28 17.94 -11.14 19.46
CA ALA A 28 19.05 -10.20 19.50
C ALA A 28 19.03 -9.21 18.32
N VAL A 29 18.85 -9.69 17.09
CA VAL A 29 18.75 -8.84 15.89
C VAL A 29 17.52 -7.93 15.97
N ARG A 30 16.37 -8.47 16.41
CA ARG A 30 15.15 -7.68 16.63
C ARG A 30 15.37 -6.57 17.67
N ALA A 31 16.06 -6.87 18.77
CA ALA A 31 16.37 -5.87 19.80
C ALA A 31 17.27 -4.75 19.27
N GLN A 32 18.24 -5.07 18.40
CA GLN A 32 19.08 -4.06 17.73
C GLN A 32 18.24 -3.13 16.83
N ALA A 33 17.32 -3.68 16.04
CA ALA A 33 16.44 -2.89 15.19
C ALA A 33 15.49 -1.99 15.99
N VAL A 34 14.91 -2.51 17.09
CA VAL A 34 14.08 -1.70 18.01
C VAL A 34 14.89 -0.58 18.65
N HIS A 35 16.13 -0.85 19.06
CA HIS A 35 16.99 0.18 19.63
C HIS A 35 17.30 1.32 18.65
N ALA A 36 17.64 0.99 17.40
CA ALA A 36 17.88 1.99 16.36
C ALA A 36 16.60 2.79 16.04
N LEU A 37 15.44 2.12 16.00
CA LEU A 37 14.14 2.74 15.83
C LEU A 37 13.83 3.75 16.95
N ASP A 38 14.01 3.36 18.20
CA ASP A 38 13.75 4.22 19.36
C ASP A 38 14.72 5.42 19.43
N ALA A 39 15.96 5.25 18.95
CA ALA A 39 16.90 6.37 18.80
C ALA A 39 16.38 7.39 17.78
N LEU A 40 15.99 6.93 16.58
CA LEU A 40 15.48 7.79 15.53
C LEU A 40 14.17 8.49 15.93
N ARG A 41 13.21 7.78 16.54
CA ARG A 41 11.96 8.37 17.04
C ARG A 41 12.19 9.48 18.05
N ARG A 42 13.14 9.28 18.97
CA ARG A 42 13.50 10.30 19.96
C ARG A 42 14.07 11.54 19.30
N ASP A 43 14.92 11.39 18.29
CA ASP A 43 15.49 12.52 17.56
C ASP A 43 14.44 13.33 16.80
N VAL A 44 13.54 12.65 16.09
CA VAL A 44 12.42 13.30 15.39
C VAL A 44 11.49 14.00 16.38
N ALA A 45 11.13 13.35 17.48
CA ALA A 45 10.31 13.95 18.53
C ALA A 45 10.97 15.19 19.11
N ARG A 46 12.25 15.09 19.44
CA ARG A 46 13.08 16.17 19.98
C ARG A 46 13.17 17.38 19.08
N ALA A 47 13.29 17.19 17.77
CA ALA A 47 13.22 18.28 16.79
C ALA A 47 11.82 18.93 16.78
N GLY A 48 10.75 18.12 16.81
CA GLY A 48 9.38 18.62 16.86
C GLY A 48 9.06 19.45 18.11
N LEU A 49 9.64 19.10 19.26
CA LEU A 49 9.44 19.80 20.54
C LEU A 49 9.96 21.25 20.56
N GLU A 50 10.78 21.67 19.60
CA GLU A 50 11.19 23.07 19.44
C GLU A 50 9.99 23.99 19.19
N SER A 51 8.94 23.49 18.54
CA SER A 51 7.70 24.24 18.28
C SER A 51 6.65 24.11 19.40
N VAL A 52 6.87 23.23 20.38
CA VAL A 52 5.89 22.92 21.42
C VAL A 52 6.09 23.88 22.61
N PRO A 53 5.11 24.75 22.92
CA PRO A 53 5.26 25.70 24.01
C PRO A 53 5.37 25.02 25.37
N VAL A 54 6.18 25.60 26.28
CA VAL A 54 6.38 25.11 27.65
C VAL A 54 5.06 25.01 28.45
N SER A 55 4.04 25.78 28.06
CA SER A 55 2.70 25.75 28.66
C SER A 55 2.02 24.38 28.57
N ARG A 56 2.38 23.54 27.58
CA ARG A 56 1.87 22.17 27.40
C ARG A 56 2.23 21.23 28.55
N LEU A 57 3.23 21.56 29.38
CA LEU A 57 3.54 20.81 30.60
C LEU A 57 2.38 20.81 31.62
N LYS A 58 1.45 21.77 31.55
CA LYS A 58 0.24 21.77 32.40
C LYS A 58 -0.70 20.63 32.05
N ASP A 59 -0.81 20.30 30.77
CA ASP A 59 -1.77 19.30 30.27
C ASP A 59 -1.45 17.90 30.83
N VAL A 60 -0.16 17.60 31.01
CA VAL A 60 0.31 16.31 31.54
C VAL A 60 0.26 16.25 33.07
N THR A 61 0.22 17.40 33.75
CA THR A 61 0.30 17.48 35.20
C THR A 61 -0.99 17.90 35.88
N ASP A 62 -2.12 17.84 35.16
CA ASP A 62 -3.44 18.32 35.61
C ASP A 62 -3.39 19.76 36.15
N GLY A 63 -2.57 20.62 35.53
CA GLY A 63 -2.41 22.02 35.92
C GLY A 63 -1.65 22.27 37.23
N ARG A 64 -1.01 21.26 37.83
CA ARG A 64 -0.29 21.39 39.12
C ARG A 64 1.03 22.13 39.02
N LEU A 65 1.58 22.30 37.81
CA LEU A 65 2.85 23.00 37.58
C LEU A 65 2.68 24.52 37.34
N ARG A 66 3.47 25.32 38.06
CA ARG A 66 3.54 26.78 37.87
C ARG A 66 4.49 27.13 36.73
N ILE A 67 3.97 27.16 35.50
CA ILE A 67 4.77 27.41 34.29
C ILE A 67 5.27 28.86 34.14
N ALA A 68 4.61 29.83 34.76
CA ALA A 68 4.98 31.25 34.64
C ALA A 68 6.42 31.54 35.10
N THR A 69 6.97 30.76 36.03
CA THR A 69 8.37 30.88 36.47
C THR A 69 9.34 30.43 35.37
N LEU A 70 8.99 29.39 34.60
CA LEU A 70 9.79 28.90 33.48
C LEU A 70 9.78 29.88 32.32
N GLU A 71 8.61 30.42 31.97
CA GLU A 71 8.47 31.42 30.90
C GLU A 71 9.26 32.70 31.22
N LYS A 72 9.18 33.19 32.46
CA LYS A 72 9.99 34.35 32.92
C LYS A 72 11.49 34.08 32.91
N ALA A 73 11.90 32.82 33.05
CA ALA A 73 13.29 32.40 33.01
C ALA A 73 13.80 32.15 31.58
N GLY A 74 12.98 32.39 30.55
CA GLY A 74 13.37 32.26 29.14
C GLY A 74 13.12 30.87 28.53
N PHE A 75 12.50 29.95 29.27
CA PHE A 75 12.03 28.68 28.71
C PHE A 75 10.72 28.91 27.97
N ALA A 76 10.78 29.02 26.65
CA ALA A 76 9.64 29.14 25.77
C ALA A 76 9.07 27.77 25.34
N THR A 77 9.91 26.74 25.25
CA THR A 77 9.56 25.45 24.63
C THR A 77 9.81 24.28 25.56
N VAL A 78 9.11 23.16 25.32
CA VAL A 78 9.34 21.90 26.05
C VAL A 78 10.75 21.38 25.79
N ARG A 79 11.29 21.60 24.58
CA ARG A 79 12.65 21.19 24.22
C ARG A 79 13.70 21.81 25.14
N GLN A 80 13.61 23.11 25.40
CA GLN A 80 14.54 23.81 26.29
C GLN A 80 14.52 23.23 27.72
N VAL A 81 13.35 22.80 28.20
CA VAL A 81 13.21 22.16 29.52
C VAL A 81 13.85 20.77 29.56
N LEU A 82 13.85 20.04 28.44
CA LEU A 82 14.52 18.73 28.32
C LEU A 82 16.03 18.85 28.22
N ASP A 83 16.53 19.87 27.53
CA ASP A 83 17.96 20.14 27.43
C ASP A 83 18.55 20.63 28.76
N ALA A 84 17.73 21.26 29.61
CA ALA A 84 18.10 21.62 30.97
C ALA A 84 18.08 20.43 31.93
N THR A 85 19.10 20.37 32.79
CA THR A 85 19.19 19.40 33.88
C THR A 85 18.20 19.75 35.00
N PRO A 86 17.72 18.74 35.78
CA PRO A 86 16.91 19.01 36.96
C PRO A 86 17.58 19.92 38.00
N TYR A 87 18.92 20.05 37.98
CA TYR A 87 19.66 20.96 38.85
C TYR A 87 19.55 22.41 38.36
N GLU A 88 19.72 22.66 37.06
CA GLU A 88 19.56 24.01 36.48
C GLU A 88 18.15 24.55 36.70
N LEU A 89 17.14 23.69 36.61
CA LEU A 89 15.75 24.06 36.93
C LEU A 89 15.55 24.45 38.41
N GLN A 90 16.34 23.91 39.34
CA GLN A 90 16.28 24.25 40.78
C GLN A 90 16.88 25.62 41.09
N LEU A 91 17.78 26.12 40.24
CA LEU A 91 18.37 27.45 40.41
C LEU A 91 17.35 28.56 40.14
N LEU A 92 16.19 28.24 39.56
CA LEU A 92 15.13 29.18 39.27
C LEU A 92 14.34 29.54 40.55
N PRO A 93 14.04 30.84 40.78
CA PRO A 93 13.33 31.28 41.98
C PRO A 93 11.98 30.59 42.17
N GLY A 94 11.81 29.87 43.28
CA GLY A 94 10.55 29.21 43.64
C GLY A 94 10.37 27.80 43.08
N ILE A 95 11.40 27.20 42.46
CA ILE A 95 11.41 25.80 42.03
C ILE A 95 12.30 24.97 42.96
N GLY A 96 11.71 24.11 43.77
CA GLY A 96 12.45 23.15 44.61
C GLY A 96 12.79 21.85 43.87
N ALA A 97 13.66 21.01 44.45
CA ALA A 97 14.12 19.75 43.85
C ALA A 97 12.98 18.82 43.38
N ARG A 98 11.92 18.70 44.19
CA ARG A 98 10.73 17.91 43.83
C ARG A 98 10.00 18.48 42.61
N THR A 99 9.85 19.80 42.55
CA THR A 99 9.17 20.49 41.45
C THR A 99 10.00 20.42 40.17
N ALA A 100 11.32 20.59 40.25
CA ALA A 100 12.22 20.41 39.11
C ALA A 100 12.16 18.98 38.55
N GLY A 101 12.15 17.97 39.42
CA GLY A 101 11.95 16.58 39.02
C GLY A 101 10.61 16.33 38.32
N GLN A 102 9.53 16.94 38.81
CA GLN A 102 8.20 16.85 38.18
C GLN A 102 8.13 17.56 36.82
N ILE A 103 8.75 18.75 36.70
CA ILE A 103 8.84 19.48 35.43
C ILE A 103 9.57 18.64 34.38
N HIS A 104 10.74 18.10 34.74
CA HIS A 104 11.54 17.30 33.82
C HIS A 104 10.85 15.97 33.48
N ALA A 105 10.19 15.32 34.44
CA ALA A 105 9.40 14.11 34.19
C ALA A 105 8.19 14.38 33.26
N ALA A 106 7.49 15.50 33.45
CA ALA A 106 6.41 15.90 32.54
C ALA A 106 6.93 16.17 31.13
N ALA A 107 8.08 16.84 31.00
CA ALA A 107 8.71 17.07 29.71
C ALA A 107 9.12 15.76 29.03
N ARG A 108 9.67 14.79 29.78
CA ARG A 108 9.98 13.44 29.30
C ARG A 108 8.75 12.66 28.87
N GLN A 109 7.63 12.83 29.55
CA GLN A 109 6.37 12.19 29.16
C GLN A 109 5.81 12.79 27.85
N ILE A 110 5.97 14.10 27.63
CA ILE A 110 5.65 14.73 26.34
C ILE A 110 6.60 14.24 25.25
N GLU A 111 7.90 14.12 25.53
CA GLU A 111 8.90 13.56 24.60
C GLU A 111 8.54 12.13 24.18
N GLN A 112 8.20 11.27 25.15
CA GLN A 112 7.79 9.89 24.86
C GLN A 112 6.51 9.86 24.02
N ALA A 113 5.48 10.62 24.39
CA ALA A 113 4.24 10.69 23.62
C ALA A 113 4.48 11.23 22.20
N ALA A 114 5.40 12.18 22.03
CA ALA A 114 5.80 12.70 20.73
C ALA A 114 6.60 11.67 19.92
N ALA A 115 7.48 10.88 20.56
CA ALA A 115 8.25 9.81 19.93
C ALA A 115 7.35 8.66 19.48
N ASP A 116 6.36 8.29 20.29
CA ASP A 116 5.37 7.25 19.96
C ASP A 116 4.47 7.68 18.78
N ALA A 117 4.24 8.99 18.62
CA ALA A 117 3.45 9.57 17.53
C ALA A 117 4.29 10.03 16.32
N ALA A 118 5.62 9.92 16.38
CA ALA A 118 6.50 10.44 15.34
C ALA A 118 6.40 9.57 14.07
N SER A 119 5.97 10.19 12.96
CA SER A 119 6.05 9.58 11.64
C SER A 119 7.50 9.58 11.16
N LEU A 120 8.02 8.38 10.87
CA LEU A 120 9.37 8.20 10.37
C LEU A 120 9.37 8.20 8.84
N ARG A 121 10.30 8.98 8.27
CA ARG A 121 10.60 8.97 6.84
C ARG A 121 12.07 8.63 6.67
N LEU A 122 12.33 7.64 5.81
CA LEU A 122 13.69 7.24 5.44
C LEU A 122 14.00 7.90 4.10
N ASP A 123 14.78 8.98 4.12
CA ASP A 123 15.20 9.70 2.92
C ASP A 123 16.44 9.03 2.32
N VAL A 124 16.28 8.45 1.13
CA VAL A 124 17.35 7.75 0.43
C VAL A 124 18.41 8.71 -0.12
N ASP A 125 18.02 9.95 -0.41
CA ASP A 125 18.92 10.94 -1.01
C ASP A 125 19.71 11.71 0.06
N LEU A 126 19.24 11.70 1.32
CA LEU A 126 19.87 12.35 2.46
C LEU A 126 20.00 11.40 3.67
N PRO A 127 20.79 10.31 3.57
CA PRO A 127 20.97 9.39 4.69
C PRO A 127 21.74 10.05 5.83
N ASP A 128 21.24 9.91 7.04
CA ASP A 128 21.92 10.28 8.29
C ASP A 128 22.41 9.03 9.04
N HIS A 129 23.16 9.25 10.13
CA HIS A 129 23.74 8.17 10.90
C HIS A 129 22.67 7.25 11.52
N HIS A 130 21.64 7.80 12.16
CA HIS A 130 20.61 7.01 12.83
C HIS A 130 19.66 6.34 11.83
N THR A 131 19.33 6.98 10.71
CA THR A 131 18.56 6.32 9.64
C THR A 131 19.36 5.18 9.00
N THR A 132 20.66 5.37 8.77
CA THR A 132 21.52 4.31 8.23
C THR A 132 21.65 3.14 9.20
N GLU A 133 21.84 3.38 10.50
CA GLU A 133 21.87 2.31 11.51
C GLU A 133 20.59 1.49 11.52
N LEU A 134 19.42 2.16 11.44
CA LEU A 134 18.13 1.49 11.37
C LEU A 134 17.99 0.67 10.08
N VAL A 135 18.34 1.23 8.91
CA VAL A 135 18.25 0.51 7.62
C VAL A 135 19.16 -0.72 7.62
N VAL A 136 20.38 -0.63 8.14
CA VAL A 136 21.30 -1.77 8.26
C VAL A 136 20.76 -2.85 9.21
N ALA A 137 20.15 -2.45 10.33
CA ALA A 137 19.54 -3.38 11.27
C ALA A 137 18.33 -4.11 10.65
N LEU A 138 17.46 -3.37 9.95
CA LEU A 138 16.31 -3.93 9.23
C LEU A 138 16.75 -4.83 8.07
N HIS A 139 17.83 -4.49 7.36
CA HIS A 139 18.35 -5.27 6.24
C HIS A 139 18.65 -6.72 6.63
N ARG A 140 19.16 -6.96 7.85
CA ARG A 140 19.40 -8.34 8.34
C ARG A 140 18.11 -9.15 8.45
N LEU A 141 17.06 -8.56 9.02
CA LEU A 141 15.76 -9.21 9.18
C LEU A 141 15.06 -9.43 7.83
N VAL A 142 15.12 -8.43 6.93
CA VAL A 142 14.57 -8.54 5.57
C VAL A 142 15.37 -9.53 4.71
N GLY A 143 16.69 -9.57 4.91
CA GLY A 143 17.62 -10.49 4.23
C GLY A 143 17.45 -11.96 4.65
N ALA A 144 16.99 -12.22 5.87
CA ALA A 144 16.61 -13.57 6.33
C ALA A 144 15.40 -14.15 5.57
N GLY A 145 14.68 -13.32 4.84
CA GLY A 145 13.72 -13.74 3.82
C GLY A 145 12.34 -14.15 4.37
N PRO A 146 11.41 -14.51 3.46
CA PRO A 146 10.01 -14.73 3.79
C PRO A 146 9.74 -16.01 4.59
N ASP A 147 10.70 -16.93 4.64
CA ASP A 147 10.58 -18.19 5.38
C ASP A 147 10.95 -18.06 6.87
N LEU A 148 11.57 -16.94 7.27
CA LEU A 148 11.96 -16.70 8.67
C LEU A 148 10.80 -16.89 9.67
N PRO A 149 9.58 -16.31 9.46
CA PRO A 149 8.47 -16.52 10.40
C PRO A 149 8.07 -18.00 10.54
N ARG A 150 8.10 -18.75 9.44
CA ARG A 150 7.80 -20.19 9.45
C ARG A 150 8.88 -20.97 10.18
N ALA A 151 10.15 -20.60 9.99
CA ALA A 151 11.28 -21.20 10.69
C ALA A 151 11.21 -20.92 12.20
N LEU A 152 10.86 -19.69 12.60
CA LEU A 152 10.66 -19.31 14.01
C LEU A 152 9.54 -20.11 14.64
N HIS A 153 8.37 -20.20 14.00
CA HIS A 153 7.25 -20.99 14.52
C HIS A 153 7.60 -22.48 14.65
N ALA A 154 8.29 -23.03 13.64
CA ALA A 154 8.75 -24.41 13.68
C ALA A 154 9.79 -24.64 14.80
N ALA A 155 10.69 -23.68 15.02
CA ALA A 155 11.66 -23.72 16.11
C ALA A 155 10.99 -23.62 17.48
N GLU A 156 9.97 -22.77 17.64
CA GLU A 156 9.17 -22.67 18.87
C GLU A 156 8.43 -23.97 19.19
N ASP A 157 7.70 -24.54 18.23
CA ASP A 157 7.00 -25.82 18.41
C ASP A 157 7.99 -26.95 18.74
N LEU A 158 9.08 -27.03 17.97
CA LEU A 158 10.10 -28.04 18.14
C LEU A 158 10.80 -27.91 19.50
N ALA A 159 11.21 -26.71 19.90
CA ALA A 159 11.83 -26.48 21.20
C ALA A 159 10.86 -26.76 22.35
N GLY A 160 9.59 -26.34 22.20
CA GLY A 160 8.52 -26.57 23.15
C GLY A 160 8.20 -28.05 23.37
N ARG A 161 8.29 -28.88 22.32
CA ARG A 161 8.04 -30.33 22.38
C ARG A 161 9.29 -31.12 22.77
N LEU A 162 10.44 -30.80 22.20
CA LEU A 162 11.66 -31.59 22.35
C LEU A 162 12.34 -31.37 23.71
N ALA A 163 12.32 -30.15 24.25
CA ALA A 163 12.91 -29.86 25.56
C ALA A 163 12.32 -30.68 26.73
N PRO A 164 10.98 -30.77 26.93
CA PRO A 164 10.41 -31.60 27.99
C PRO A 164 10.64 -33.10 27.75
N LEU A 165 10.62 -33.55 26.49
CA LEU A 165 10.89 -34.95 26.14
C LEU A 165 12.34 -35.34 26.46
N LEU A 166 13.33 -34.52 26.11
CA LEU A 166 14.73 -34.75 26.44
C LEU A 166 14.97 -34.72 27.96
N ALA A 167 14.27 -33.84 28.69
CA ALA A 167 14.31 -33.81 30.15
C ALA A 167 13.75 -35.11 30.77
N ALA A 168 12.63 -35.61 30.24
CA ALA A 168 12.01 -36.87 30.66
C ALA A 168 12.85 -38.11 30.28
N ALA A 169 13.54 -38.05 29.14
CA ALA A 169 14.42 -39.11 28.65
C ALA A 169 15.82 -39.14 29.31
N ARG A 170 16.16 -38.17 30.19
CA ARG A 170 17.45 -38.10 30.91
C ARG A 170 17.91 -39.42 31.55
N PRO A 171 17.03 -40.27 32.16
CA PRO A 171 17.45 -41.55 32.70
C PRO A 171 17.96 -42.53 31.62
N ALA A 172 17.41 -42.47 30.41
CA ALA A 172 17.72 -43.37 29.31
C ALA A 172 19.11 -43.11 28.69
N ARG A 173 19.71 -41.94 28.96
CA ARG A 173 21.08 -41.60 28.52
C ARG A 173 22.19 -42.39 29.20
N SER A 174 21.89 -43.11 30.29
CA SER A 174 22.88 -43.95 31.00
C SER A 174 22.23 -45.22 31.54
N ARG A 175 22.84 -46.37 31.24
CA ARG A 175 22.37 -47.68 31.72
C ARG A 175 22.31 -47.74 33.25
N LEU A 176 23.32 -47.20 33.93
CA LEU A 176 23.36 -47.12 35.39
C LEU A 176 22.20 -46.25 35.92
N ARG A 177 22.02 -45.06 35.35
CA ARG A 177 20.96 -44.12 35.76
C ARG A 177 19.56 -44.72 35.54
N MET A 178 19.36 -45.48 34.47
CA MET A 178 18.11 -46.21 34.23
C MET A 178 17.83 -47.29 35.27
N MET A 179 18.86 -47.99 35.78
CA MET A 179 18.71 -49.06 36.77
C MET A 179 18.37 -48.58 38.17
N VAL A 180 18.78 -47.35 38.55
CA VAL A 180 18.43 -46.73 39.85
C VAL A 180 17.18 -45.83 39.79
N THR A 181 16.58 -45.63 38.62
CA THR A 181 15.36 -44.82 38.47
C THR A 181 14.10 -45.58 38.91
N LEU A 182 13.11 -44.91 39.49
CA LEU A 182 11.83 -45.51 39.91
C LEU A 182 11.04 -46.10 38.72
N PRO A 183 10.24 -47.18 38.91
CA PRO A 183 9.52 -47.85 37.83
C PRO A 183 8.59 -46.94 37.00
N SER A 184 7.92 -45.98 37.64
CA SER A 184 7.05 -45.00 36.96
C SER A 184 7.86 -44.08 36.04
N ARG A 185 8.96 -43.51 36.54
CA ARG A 185 9.88 -42.66 35.75
C ARG A 185 10.60 -43.43 34.64
N ARG A 186 10.86 -44.73 34.81
CA ARG A 186 11.41 -45.59 33.74
C ARG A 186 10.45 -45.72 32.56
N ARG A 187 9.14 -45.83 32.82
CA ARG A 187 8.12 -45.92 31.77
C ARG A 187 8.04 -44.61 31.00
N GLN A 188 7.94 -43.49 31.73
CA GLN A 188 7.94 -42.14 31.15
C GLN A 188 9.20 -41.86 30.31
N ALA A 189 10.39 -42.30 30.76
CA ALA A 189 11.62 -42.13 30.00
C ALA A 189 11.65 -42.94 28.70
N ARG A 190 10.97 -44.09 28.63
CA ARG A 190 10.84 -44.90 27.40
C ARG A 190 9.86 -44.28 26.41
N GLU A 191 8.69 -43.87 26.90
CA GLU A 191 7.70 -43.15 26.10
C GLU A 191 8.30 -41.86 25.52
N ALA A 192 9.09 -41.13 26.32
CA ALA A 192 9.78 -39.93 25.85
C ALA A 192 10.85 -40.24 24.79
N VAL A 193 11.55 -41.36 24.90
CA VAL A 193 12.51 -41.82 23.89
C VAL A 193 11.83 -42.11 22.56
N GLU A 194 10.74 -42.87 22.56
CA GLU A 194 9.98 -43.19 21.33
C GLU A 194 9.43 -41.92 20.67
N ALA A 195 8.95 -40.97 21.48
CA ALA A 195 8.48 -39.67 20.98
C ALA A 195 9.62 -38.82 20.38
N VAL A 196 10.83 -38.85 20.97
CA VAL A 196 12.02 -38.18 20.40
C VAL A 196 12.39 -38.81 19.06
N GLU A 197 12.46 -40.14 18.96
CA GLU A 197 12.80 -40.82 17.71
C GLU A 197 11.79 -40.47 16.60
N SER A 198 10.48 -40.54 16.88
CA SER A 198 9.43 -40.13 15.93
C SER A 198 9.65 -38.70 15.44
N LEU A 199 9.92 -37.75 16.35
CA LEU A 199 10.20 -36.36 15.99
C LEU A 199 11.44 -36.19 15.11
N LEU A 200 12.50 -36.97 15.31
CA LEU A 200 13.72 -36.87 14.49
C LEU A 200 13.49 -37.38 13.07
N THR A 201 12.71 -38.45 12.90
CA THR A 201 12.41 -39.03 11.57
C THR A 201 11.50 -38.16 10.71
N ASP A 202 10.55 -37.44 11.32
CA ASP A 202 9.52 -36.68 10.57
C ASP A 202 9.94 -35.24 10.20
N ASN A 203 11.11 -34.77 10.67
CA ASN A 203 11.45 -33.33 10.65
C ASN A 203 12.66 -32.93 9.77
N ASP A 204 13.13 -33.74 8.83
CA ASP A 204 14.27 -33.36 7.98
C ASP A 204 14.07 -32.02 7.23
N GLY A 205 12.84 -31.75 6.77
CA GLY A 205 12.50 -30.45 6.17
C GLY A 205 12.54 -29.29 7.18
N THR A 206 12.08 -29.52 8.40
CA THR A 206 12.11 -28.54 9.51
C THR A 206 13.55 -28.22 9.91
N ARG A 207 14.42 -29.23 9.97
CA ARG A 207 15.85 -29.06 10.24
C ARG A 207 16.49 -28.13 9.22
N LEU A 208 16.29 -28.42 7.94
CA LEU A 208 16.84 -27.62 6.86
C LEU A 208 16.32 -26.18 6.90
N LEU A 209 15.02 -26.00 7.17
CA LEU A 209 14.39 -24.69 7.31
C LEU A 209 15.01 -23.86 8.46
N ILE A 210 15.17 -24.45 9.65
CA ILE A 210 15.78 -23.79 10.82
C ILE A 210 17.24 -23.45 10.53
N ALA A 211 18.01 -24.39 9.97
CA ALA A 211 19.42 -24.18 9.66
C ALA A 211 19.62 -23.08 8.61
N GLN A 212 18.79 -23.05 7.57
CA GLN A 212 18.82 -22.02 6.54
C GLN A 212 18.50 -20.64 7.13
N ALA A 213 17.41 -20.52 7.89
CA ALA A 213 17.02 -19.25 8.54
C ALA A 213 18.09 -18.74 9.51
N THR A 214 18.72 -19.63 10.27
CA THR A 214 19.82 -19.30 11.18
C THR A 214 21.03 -18.77 10.41
N THR A 215 21.41 -19.44 9.32
CA THR A 215 22.51 -19.02 8.45
C THR A 215 22.25 -17.65 7.84
N ASP A 216 21.02 -17.38 7.41
CA ASP A 216 20.66 -16.11 6.81
C ASP A 216 20.63 -14.96 7.83
N LEU A 217 20.21 -15.21 9.07
CA LEU A 217 20.29 -14.22 10.17
C LEU A 217 21.72 -13.91 10.60
N LEU A 218 22.60 -14.92 10.62
CA LEU A 218 24.00 -14.79 11.03
C LEU A 218 24.89 -14.16 9.95
N ARG A 219 24.34 -13.76 8.80
CA ARG A 219 25.12 -13.06 7.77
C ARG A 219 25.70 -11.76 8.35
N PRO A 220 26.94 -11.39 7.98
CA PRO A 220 27.52 -10.11 8.37
C PRO A 220 26.59 -8.93 8.01
N PRO A 221 26.60 -7.83 8.79
CA PRO A 221 25.89 -6.62 8.39
C PRO A 221 26.34 -6.19 6.99
N ALA A 222 25.36 -5.82 6.17
CA ALA A 222 25.62 -5.19 4.89
C ALA A 222 26.35 -3.85 5.11
N ARG A 223 27.12 -3.43 4.11
CA ARG A 223 27.66 -2.07 4.08
C ARG A 223 26.53 -1.07 3.87
N ASP A 224 26.70 0.17 4.32
CA ASP A 224 25.68 1.22 4.26
C ASP A 224 25.05 1.33 2.86
N PHE A 225 25.88 1.43 1.81
CA PHE A 225 25.39 1.55 0.44
C PHE A 225 24.63 0.31 -0.07
N GLU A 226 24.98 -0.89 0.41
CA GLU A 226 24.30 -2.13 0.03
C GLU A 226 22.92 -2.19 0.69
N ALA A 227 22.85 -1.82 1.98
CA ALA A 227 21.59 -1.77 2.73
C ALA A 227 20.63 -0.74 2.14
N TRP A 228 21.12 0.44 1.76
CA TRP A 228 20.30 1.48 1.13
C TRP A 228 19.84 1.12 -0.28
N ALA A 229 20.70 0.50 -1.11
CA ALA A 229 20.31 0.02 -2.43
C ALA A 229 19.24 -1.08 -2.34
N ASP A 230 19.38 -1.97 -1.36
CA ASP A 230 18.39 -2.99 -1.08
C ASP A 230 17.07 -2.39 -0.58
N PHE A 231 17.14 -1.44 0.36
CA PHE A 231 15.98 -0.68 0.84
C PHE A 231 15.23 0.00 -0.32
N GLU A 232 15.92 0.66 -1.25
CA GLU A 232 15.26 1.30 -2.39
C GLU A 232 14.47 0.30 -3.24
N SER A 233 15.02 -0.91 -3.44
CA SER A 233 14.37 -1.95 -4.23
C SER A 233 13.25 -2.70 -3.50
N ARG A 234 13.36 -2.82 -2.16
CA ARG A 234 12.51 -3.64 -1.29
C ARG A 234 11.82 -2.83 -0.19
N SER A 235 11.67 -1.52 -0.36
CA SER A 235 11.15 -0.62 0.67
C SER A 235 9.80 -1.04 1.28
N PRO A 236 8.84 -1.66 0.56
CA PRO A 236 7.60 -2.13 1.19
C PRO A 236 7.83 -3.16 2.30
N GLU A 237 8.88 -3.98 2.20
CA GLU A 237 9.23 -5.02 3.17
C GLU A 237 9.89 -4.42 4.42
N TYR A 238 10.77 -3.44 4.24
CA TYR A 238 11.38 -2.70 5.35
C TYR A 238 10.36 -1.95 6.17
N PHE A 239 9.48 -1.20 5.52
CA PHE A 239 8.44 -0.45 6.22
C PHE A 239 7.37 -1.39 6.83
N ALA A 240 7.16 -2.58 6.29
CA ALA A 240 6.28 -3.59 6.92
C ALA A 240 6.86 -4.04 8.25
N LEU A 241 8.16 -4.35 8.25
CA LEU A 241 8.89 -4.71 9.45
C LEU A 241 8.96 -3.53 10.43
N LEU A 242 9.19 -2.31 9.96
CA LEU A 242 9.20 -1.10 10.79
C LEU A 242 7.88 -0.94 11.54
N ALA A 243 6.75 -1.07 10.85
CA ALA A 243 5.41 -0.98 11.45
C ALA A 243 5.19 -2.08 12.51
N GLU A 244 5.67 -3.29 12.26
CA GLU A 244 5.63 -4.40 13.22
C GLU A 244 6.47 -4.11 14.48
N LEU A 245 7.69 -3.61 14.31
CA LEU A 245 8.60 -3.27 15.43
C LEU A 245 8.09 -2.08 16.24
N ALA A 246 7.52 -1.09 15.55
CA ALA A 246 6.96 0.13 16.12
C ALA A 246 5.75 -0.11 17.03
N GLY A 247 5.07 -1.26 16.89
CA GLY A 247 3.84 -1.56 17.61
C GLY A 247 2.73 -0.54 17.37
N GLU A 248 2.70 0.10 16.18
CA GLU A 248 1.77 1.21 15.93
C GLU A 248 0.32 0.79 16.20
N PRO A 249 -0.43 1.57 16.99
CA PRO A 249 -1.80 1.23 17.31
C PRO A 249 -2.66 1.17 16.04
N LEU A 250 -3.47 0.11 15.94
CA LEU A 250 -4.46 -0.24 14.91
C LEU A 250 -5.57 0.82 14.64
N GLY A 251 -5.31 2.12 14.77
CA GLY A 251 -6.31 3.19 14.66
C GLY A 251 -6.61 3.60 13.22
N THR A 252 -5.58 3.91 12.43
CA THR A 252 -5.69 4.37 11.02
C THR A 252 -6.04 3.24 10.04
N GLU A 253 -5.80 1.99 10.43
CA GLU A 253 -6.02 0.80 9.59
C GLU A 253 -7.50 0.46 9.34
N ARG A 254 -8.38 0.94 10.23
CA ARG A 254 -9.81 0.57 10.30
C ARG A 254 -10.70 1.40 9.38
N GLY A 255 -10.19 2.50 8.82
CA GLY A 255 -11.02 3.50 8.15
C GLY A 255 -12.13 4.02 9.07
N LEU A 256 -13.33 4.24 8.53
CA LEU A 256 -14.50 4.76 9.26
C LEU A 256 -15.40 3.66 9.87
N LEU A 257 -14.85 2.48 10.16
CA LEU A 257 -15.63 1.35 10.69
C LEU A 257 -16.06 1.58 12.16
N PRO A 258 -17.27 1.12 12.56
CA PRO A 258 -17.66 1.05 13.96
C PRO A 258 -16.72 0.17 14.80
N ASP A 259 -16.51 0.54 16.07
CA ASP A 259 -15.54 -0.12 16.96
C ASP A 259 -15.81 -1.62 17.17
N ASP A 260 -17.07 -2.01 17.27
CA ASP A 260 -17.47 -3.41 17.48
C ASP A 260 -17.13 -4.28 16.26
N LEU A 261 -17.34 -3.74 15.05
CA LEU A 261 -16.97 -4.37 13.80
C LEU A 261 -15.43 -4.41 13.65
N ALA A 262 -14.75 -3.31 13.93
CA ALA A 262 -13.30 -3.26 13.86
C ALA A 262 -12.64 -4.26 14.82
N ALA A 263 -13.18 -4.43 16.03
CA ALA A 263 -12.69 -5.43 16.99
C ALA A 263 -12.89 -6.87 16.48
N LYS A 264 -14.05 -7.18 15.90
CA LYS A 264 -14.30 -8.49 15.27
C LYS A 264 -13.34 -8.76 14.12
N VAL A 265 -13.07 -7.75 13.29
CA VAL A 265 -12.11 -7.84 12.18
C VAL A 265 -10.71 -8.07 12.71
N ALA A 266 -10.26 -7.30 13.71
CA ALA A 266 -8.94 -7.48 14.30
C ALA A 266 -8.74 -8.86 14.95
N ALA A 267 -9.80 -9.45 15.51
CA ALA A 267 -9.79 -10.78 16.11
C ALA A 267 -9.78 -11.93 15.09
N GLN A 268 -10.07 -11.68 13.81
CA GLN A 268 -10.04 -12.71 12.78
C GLN A 268 -8.59 -13.19 12.55
N PRO A 269 -8.27 -14.48 12.78
CA PRO A 269 -6.96 -15.00 12.46
C PRO A 269 -6.73 -14.96 10.95
N LEU A 270 -5.48 -14.72 10.56
CA LEU A 270 -5.05 -14.72 9.17
C LEU A 270 -3.89 -15.70 9.02
N ASP A 271 -4.25 -16.93 8.66
CA ASP A 271 -3.32 -18.01 8.34
C ASP A 271 -2.41 -17.63 7.15
N ASP A 272 -1.11 -17.72 7.36
CA ASP A 272 -0.07 -17.34 6.42
C ASP A 272 0.60 -18.53 5.72
N THR A 273 0.15 -19.77 5.95
CA THR A 273 0.71 -21.02 5.39
C THR A 273 0.93 -20.95 3.88
N HIS A 274 0.01 -20.32 3.14
CA HIS A 274 0.05 -20.19 1.69
C HIS A 274 0.45 -18.79 1.20
N ARG A 275 0.85 -17.88 2.09
CA ARG A 275 1.28 -16.51 1.79
C ARG A 275 2.81 -16.46 1.77
N ARG A 276 3.40 -15.75 0.80
CA ARG A 276 4.86 -15.61 0.63
C ARG A 276 5.40 -14.23 0.99
N VAL A 277 4.55 -13.34 1.51
CA VAL A 277 4.91 -11.96 1.82
C VAL A 277 4.34 -11.51 3.15
N SER A 278 5.01 -10.54 3.76
CA SER A 278 4.46 -9.80 4.90
C SER A 278 3.41 -8.80 4.40
N LEU A 279 2.42 -8.54 5.26
CA LEU A 279 1.37 -7.57 5.00
C LEU A 279 1.58 -6.36 5.90
N ARG A 280 1.26 -5.17 5.40
CA ARG A 280 1.04 -4.03 6.29
C ARG A 280 -0.18 -4.29 7.17
N GLY A 281 -0.23 -3.69 8.35
CA GLY A 281 -1.36 -3.95 9.26
C GLY A 281 -2.69 -3.54 8.63
N TYR A 282 -2.75 -2.43 7.88
CA TYR A 282 -3.93 -2.09 7.08
C TYR A 282 -4.26 -3.17 6.02
N GLN A 283 -3.26 -3.76 5.34
CA GLN A 283 -3.52 -4.82 4.37
C GLN A 283 -4.07 -6.09 5.03
N ALA A 284 -3.49 -6.46 6.18
CA ALA A 284 -3.99 -7.56 6.99
C ALA A 284 -5.42 -7.28 7.49
N PHE A 285 -5.72 -6.04 7.88
CA PHE A 285 -7.05 -5.61 8.26
C PHE A 285 -8.05 -5.71 7.09
N GLY A 286 -7.66 -5.30 5.88
CA GLY A 286 -8.49 -5.41 4.67
C GLY A 286 -8.81 -6.87 4.32
N ALA A 287 -7.81 -7.75 4.38
CA ALA A 287 -8.00 -9.19 4.21
C ALA A 287 -8.95 -9.79 5.26
N ARG A 288 -8.74 -9.46 6.55
CA ARG A 288 -9.63 -9.89 7.65
C ARG A 288 -11.05 -9.36 7.47
N PHE A 289 -11.21 -8.12 7.01
CA PHE A 289 -12.51 -7.51 6.75
C PHE A 289 -13.28 -8.31 5.69
N ALA A 290 -12.61 -8.68 4.58
CA ALA A 290 -13.21 -9.52 3.55
C ALA A 290 -13.60 -10.93 4.05
N LEU A 291 -12.81 -11.50 4.97
CA LEU A 291 -13.10 -12.81 5.58
C LEU A 291 -14.31 -12.75 6.54
N VAL A 292 -14.37 -11.74 7.40
CA VAL A 292 -15.43 -11.60 8.42
C VAL A 292 -16.78 -11.22 7.80
N GLN A 293 -16.77 -10.30 6.83
CA GLN A 293 -18.01 -9.79 6.24
C GLN A 293 -18.48 -10.58 5.02
N GLU A 294 -17.62 -11.46 4.49
CA GLU A 294 -17.81 -12.37 3.35
C GLU A 294 -18.09 -11.70 1.99
N ARG A 295 -18.92 -10.66 1.97
CA ARG A 295 -19.39 -9.94 0.79
C ARG A 295 -19.14 -8.46 0.98
N VAL A 296 -18.08 -7.93 0.37
CA VAL A 296 -17.58 -6.59 0.64
C VAL A 296 -17.04 -5.88 -0.61
N ILE A 297 -16.91 -4.56 -0.48
CA ILE A 297 -16.21 -3.67 -1.39
C ILE A 297 -15.00 -3.10 -0.63
N ILE A 298 -13.80 -3.34 -1.13
CA ILE A 298 -12.59 -2.64 -0.72
C ILE A 298 -12.34 -1.52 -1.72
N GLY A 299 -12.63 -0.31 -1.25
CA GLY A 299 -12.58 0.96 -1.96
C GLY A 299 -11.30 1.76 -1.74
N ASP A 300 -10.24 1.13 -1.24
CA ASP A 300 -9.01 1.82 -0.89
C ASP A 300 -8.40 2.58 -2.07
N GLU A 301 -7.73 3.69 -1.75
CA GLU A 301 -7.01 4.49 -2.72
C GLU A 301 -6.02 3.63 -3.52
N MET A 302 -5.80 4.03 -4.78
CA MET A 302 -4.89 3.31 -5.66
C MET A 302 -3.49 3.26 -5.07
N GLY A 303 -2.76 2.17 -5.28
CA GLY A 303 -1.41 2.03 -4.73
C GLY A 303 -1.32 1.47 -3.31
N LEU A 304 -2.44 1.24 -2.60
CA LEU A 304 -2.44 0.61 -1.27
C LEU A 304 -2.29 -0.92 -1.27
N GLY A 305 -2.36 -1.57 -2.43
CA GLY A 305 -2.16 -3.02 -2.55
C GLY A 305 -3.43 -3.85 -2.38
N LYS A 306 -4.57 -3.40 -2.92
CA LYS A 306 -5.85 -4.16 -2.90
C LYS A 306 -5.72 -5.62 -3.38
N SER A 307 -4.88 -5.87 -4.39
CA SER A 307 -4.62 -7.22 -4.89
C SER A 307 -3.94 -8.11 -3.84
N ILE A 308 -3.02 -7.57 -3.03
CA ILE A 308 -2.37 -8.37 -1.99
C ILE A 308 -3.33 -8.71 -0.84
N GLU A 309 -4.26 -7.80 -0.51
CA GLU A 309 -5.32 -8.07 0.48
C GLU A 309 -6.22 -9.22 0.02
N ALA A 310 -6.61 -9.22 -1.26
CA ALA A 310 -7.36 -10.30 -1.86
C ALA A 310 -6.56 -11.62 -1.83
N ILE A 311 -5.30 -11.61 -2.29
CA ILE A 311 -4.43 -12.81 -2.28
C ILE A 311 -4.26 -13.36 -0.86
N ALA A 312 -4.12 -12.50 0.15
CA ALA A 312 -4.03 -12.92 1.54
C ALA A 312 -5.33 -13.60 2.03
N ALA A 313 -6.50 -13.08 1.65
CA ALA A 313 -7.76 -13.75 1.94
C ALA A 313 -7.88 -15.11 1.23
N LEU A 314 -7.47 -15.21 -0.05
CA LEU A 314 -7.44 -16.49 -0.78
C LEU A 314 -6.49 -17.52 -0.14
N ALA A 315 -5.30 -17.08 0.28
CA ALA A 315 -4.33 -17.94 0.95
C ALA A 315 -4.86 -18.50 2.27
N HIS A 316 -5.53 -17.67 3.07
CA HIS A 316 -6.18 -18.09 4.31
C HIS A 316 -7.30 -19.11 4.06
N LEU A 317 -8.15 -18.87 3.05
CA LEU A 317 -9.22 -19.80 2.70
C LEU A 317 -8.66 -21.14 2.19
N ARG A 318 -7.53 -21.12 1.47
CA ARG A 318 -6.84 -22.34 1.04
C ARG A 318 -6.37 -23.18 2.23
N ALA A 319 -5.84 -22.54 3.27
CA ALA A 319 -5.44 -23.20 4.51
C ALA A 319 -6.66 -23.76 5.25
N SER A 320 -7.81 -23.11 5.12
CA SER A 320 -9.10 -23.56 5.67
C SER A 320 -9.79 -24.66 4.86
N GLY A 321 -9.22 -25.09 3.73
CA GLY A 321 -9.70 -26.21 2.91
C GLY A 321 -10.38 -25.82 1.58
N ASP A 322 -10.61 -24.53 1.31
CA ASP A 322 -11.18 -24.10 0.03
C ASP A 322 -10.18 -24.33 -1.11
N THR A 323 -10.65 -24.83 -2.26
CA THR A 323 -9.76 -25.25 -3.36
C THR A 323 -9.88 -24.40 -4.62
N HIS A 324 -11.04 -23.80 -4.90
CA HIS A 324 -11.29 -23.08 -6.15
C HIS A 324 -11.63 -21.61 -5.89
N PHE A 325 -10.92 -20.72 -6.58
CA PHE A 325 -11.10 -19.28 -6.51
C PHE A 325 -11.18 -18.67 -7.92
N LEU A 326 -11.88 -17.55 -8.05
CA LEU A 326 -12.04 -16.86 -9.33
C LEU A 326 -11.78 -15.37 -9.18
N VAL A 327 -10.88 -14.84 -10.01
CA VAL A 327 -10.60 -13.42 -10.15
C VAL A 327 -11.13 -12.94 -11.51
N ALA A 328 -12.05 -11.99 -11.50
CA ALA A 328 -12.56 -11.32 -12.68
C ALA A 328 -11.97 -9.90 -12.75
N CYS A 329 -11.20 -9.59 -13.78
CA CYS A 329 -10.47 -8.32 -13.89
C CYS A 329 -10.49 -7.75 -15.31
N PRO A 330 -10.11 -6.47 -15.53
CA PRO A 330 -9.87 -5.95 -16.87
C PRO A 330 -8.77 -6.74 -17.60
N ALA A 331 -8.86 -6.85 -18.93
CA ALA A 331 -7.87 -7.56 -19.75
C ALA A 331 -6.44 -7.01 -19.57
N SER A 332 -6.34 -5.72 -19.24
CA SER A 332 -5.09 -5.01 -19.02
C SER A 332 -4.30 -5.54 -17.81
N VAL A 333 -4.96 -5.93 -16.72
CA VAL A 333 -4.32 -6.33 -15.46
C VAL A 333 -4.25 -7.85 -15.25
N LEU A 334 -4.79 -8.65 -16.18
CA LEU A 334 -4.85 -10.11 -16.06
C LEU A 334 -3.47 -10.75 -15.83
N ILE A 335 -2.47 -10.34 -16.60
CA ILE A 335 -1.10 -10.86 -16.47
C ILE A 335 -0.48 -10.43 -15.14
N ASN A 336 -0.78 -9.23 -14.67
CA ASN A 336 -0.30 -8.75 -13.37
C ASN A 336 -0.87 -9.62 -12.23
N TRP A 337 -2.17 -9.92 -12.25
CA TRP A 337 -2.79 -10.84 -11.30
C TRP A 337 -2.13 -12.22 -11.28
N VAL A 338 -1.89 -12.82 -12.44
CA VAL A 338 -1.23 -14.13 -12.55
C VAL A 338 0.16 -14.11 -11.91
N ARG A 339 0.94 -13.05 -12.17
CA ARG A 339 2.27 -12.87 -11.57
C ARG A 339 2.19 -12.67 -10.06
N GLU A 340 1.33 -11.77 -9.59
CA GLU A 340 1.18 -11.47 -8.17
C GLU A 340 0.73 -12.69 -7.37
N ILE A 341 -0.23 -13.47 -7.87
CA ILE A 341 -0.67 -14.71 -7.22
C ILE A 341 0.52 -15.68 -7.06
N GLY A 342 1.30 -15.92 -8.12
CA GLY A 342 2.44 -16.84 -8.07
C GLY A 342 3.62 -16.33 -7.23
N ALA A 343 3.87 -15.02 -7.24
CA ALA A 343 4.98 -14.41 -6.49
C ALA A 343 4.65 -14.26 -5.01
N ARG A 344 3.39 -13.96 -4.66
CA ARG A 344 2.97 -13.57 -3.30
C ARG A 344 2.25 -14.69 -2.54
N SER A 345 1.97 -15.81 -3.18
CA SER A 345 1.35 -16.98 -2.56
C SER A 345 1.89 -18.29 -3.13
N THR A 346 1.54 -19.42 -2.51
CA THR A 346 1.78 -20.76 -3.07
C THR A 346 0.66 -21.23 -3.99
N LEU A 347 -0.35 -20.39 -4.24
CA LEU A 347 -1.51 -20.74 -5.09
C LEU A 347 -1.11 -20.74 -6.55
N ARG A 348 -1.68 -21.68 -7.33
CA ARG A 348 -1.50 -21.73 -8.78
C ARG A 348 -2.53 -20.84 -9.47
N ALA A 349 -2.05 -19.94 -10.33
CA ALA A 349 -2.89 -19.09 -11.16
C ALA A 349 -3.10 -19.69 -12.56
N TYR A 350 -4.34 -19.65 -13.05
CA TYR A 350 -4.72 -20.14 -14.38
C TYR A 350 -5.28 -18.98 -15.22
N PRO A 351 -4.53 -18.44 -16.21
CA PRO A 351 -5.03 -17.41 -17.09
C PRO A 351 -6.10 -17.96 -18.03
N LEU A 352 -7.36 -17.55 -17.84
CA LEU A 352 -8.48 -17.93 -18.69
C LEU A 352 -8.64 -16.96 -19.88
N HIS A 353 -7.54 -16.75 -20.61
CA HIS A 353 -7.48 -15.86 -21.76
C HIS A 353 -6.60 -16.45 -22.87
N GLY A 354 -6.83 -16.00 -24.11
CA GLY A 354 -6.07 -16.45 -25.27
C GLY A 354 -6.43 -17.87 -25.76
N PRO A 355 -5.60 -18.47 -26.63
CA PRO A 355 -5.88 -19.75 -27.29
C PRO A 355 -5.90 -20.94 -26.32
N GLU A 356 -5.11 -20.89 -25.26
CA GLU A 356 -4.98 -21.98 -24.27
C GLU A 356 -6.05 -21.95 -23.17
N ARG A 357 -7.00 -21.01 -23.23
CA ARG A 357 -8.03 -20.82 -22.20
C ARG A 357 -8.76 -22.11 -21.82
N LEU A 358 -9.13 -22.94 -22.81
CA LEU A 358 -9.89 -24.16 -22.55
C LEU A 358 -9.07 -25.18 -21.76
N ALA A 359 -7.79 -25.35 -22.10
CA ALA A 359 -6.89 -26.24 -21.37
C ALA A 359 -6.65 -25.73 -19.93
N ALA A 360 -6.40 -24.42 -19.77
CA ALA A 360 -6.23 -23.81 -18.46
C ALA A 360 -7.49 -23.94 -17.58
N GLN A 361 -8.68 -23.80 -18.16
CA GLN A 361 -9.95 -23.96 -17.45
C GLN A 361 -10.16 -25.41 -16.98
N GLN A 362 -9.90 -26.39 -17.84
CA GLN A 362 -10.00 -27.80 -17.47
C GLN A 362 -9.03 -28.16 -16.35
N GLU A 363 -7.79 -27.66 -16.41
CA GLU A 363 -6.80 -27.92 -15.37
C GLU A 363 -7.18 -27.27 -14.03
N TRP A 364 -7.72 -26.06 -14.06
CA TRP A 364 -8.25 -25.38 -12.87
C TRP A 364 -9.40 -26.16 -12.24
N LEU A 365 -10.37 -26.62 -13.02
CA LEU A 365 -11.51 -27.43 -12.54
C LEU A 365 -11.07 -28.76 -11.90
N LEU A 366 -9.95 -29.33 -12.36
CA LEU A 366 -9.43 -30.60 -11.85
C LEU A 366 -8.57 -30.43 -10.58
N ARG A 367 -7.73 -29.39 -10.53
CA ARG A 367 -6.69 -29.25 -9.50
C ARG A 367 -6.98 -28.18 -8.44
N GLY A 368 -7.97 -27.32 -8.68
CA GLY A 368 -8.15 -26.10 -7.90
C GLY A 368 -7.02 -25.08 -8.13
N GLY A 369 -7.10 -23.96 -7.41
CA GLY A 369 -6.27 -22.77 -7.56
C GLY A 369 -7.11 -21.55 -7.92
N VAL A 370 -6.45 -20.57 -8.54
CA VAL A 370 -7.07 -19.27 -8.87
C VAL A 370 -7.23 -19.14 -10.38
N ALA A 371 -8.46 -19.21 -10.88
CA ALA A 371 -8.77 -18.84 -12.25
C ALA A 371 -8.76 -17.31 -12.38
N VAL A 372 -8.05 -16.79 -13.39
CA VAL A 372 -8.00 -15.35 -13.68
C VAL A 372 -8.65 -15.11 -15.05
N ALA A 373 -9.85 -14.53 -15.04
CA ALA A 373 -10.63 -14.28 -16.23
C ALA A 373 -10.82 -12.78 -16.46
N THR A 374 -11.00 -12.40 -17.73
CA THR A 374 -11.41 -11.04 -18.05
C THR A 374 -12.89 -10.83 -17.73
N LEU A 375 -13.28 -9.62 -17.32
CA LEU A 375 -14.69 -9.25 -17.07
C LEU A 375 -15.60 -9.60 -18.27
N ASP A 376 -15.13 -9.32 -19.49
CA ASP A 376 -15.86 -9.64 -20.71
C ASP A 376 -15.86 -11.14 -21.02
N GLY A 377 -14.83 -11.88 -20.63
CA GLY A 377 -14.73 -13.34 -20.83
C GLY A 377 -15.45 -14.18 -19.78
N LEU A 378 -15.90 -13.58 -18.68
CA LEU A 378 -16.45 -14.27 -17.51
C LEU A 378 -17.68 -15.14 -17.83
N HIS A 379 -18.47 -14.75 -18.82
CA HIS A 379 -19.65 -15.52 -19.28
C HIS A 379 -19.30 -16.87 -19.93
N ARG A 380 -18.01 -17.11 -20.23
CA ARG A 380 -17.50 -18.35 -20.87
C ARG A 380 -16.82 -19.30 -19.89
N VAL A 381 -16.71 -18.90 -18.63
CA VAL A 381 -16.08 -19.70 -17.56
C VAL A 381 -17.13 -20.68 -17.04
N GLU A 382 -16.78 -21.97 -17.00
CA GLU A 382 -17.68 -22.99 -16.45
C GLU A 382 -17.83 -22.82 -14.93
N PRO A 383 -19.04 -23.06 -14.39
CA PRO A 383 -19.29 -22.96 -12.95
C PRO A 383 -18.45 -23.95 -12.13
N ALA A 384 -17.92 -23.49 -11.00
CA ALA A 384 -17.30 -24.31 -9.96
C ALA A 384 -17.79 -23.83 -8.59
N ASP A 385 -17.66 -24.67 -7.55
CA ASP A 385 -17.91 -24.25 -6.17
C ASP A 385 -16.75 -23.38 -5.67
N LEU A 386 -17.00 -22.10 -5.46
CA LEU A 386 -15.95 -21.12 -5.18
C LEU A 386 -15.85 -20.82 -3.69
N GLY A 387 -14.63 -20.90 -3.16
CA GLY A 387 -14.31 -20.37 -1.84
C GLY A 387 -14.45 -18.84 -1.78
N MET A 388 -14.13 -18.15 -2.88
CA MET A 388 -14.29 -16.70 -3.05
C MET A 388 -14.29 -16.27 -4.53
N LEU A 389 -15.12 -15.28 -4.87
CA LEU A 389 -15.07 -14.50 -6.11
C LEU A 389 -14.44 -13.13 -5.83
N VAL A 390 -13.41 -12.77 -6.58
CA VAL A 390 -12.82 -11.42 -6.57
C VAL A 390 -13.17 -10.71 -7.87
N VAL A 391 -13.69 -9.49 -7.80
CA VAL A 391 -13.97 -8.66 -8.96
C VAL A 391 -13.14 -7.39 -8.86
N ASP A 392 -12.11 -7.32 -9.68
CA ASP A 392 -11.22 -6.17 -9.77
C ASP A 392 -11.79 -5.08 -10.71
N GLU A 393 -11.51 -3.83 -10.39
CA GLU A 393 -12.10 -2.65 -11.01
C GLU A 393 -13.63 -2.76 -11.17
N ALA A 394 -14.31 -3.06 -10.06
CA ALA A 394 -15.77 -3.28 -10.02
C ALA A 394 -16.60 -2.10 -10.60
N HIS A 395 -16.01 -0.92 -10.75
CA HIS A 395 -16.65 0.21 -11.44
C HIS A 395 -17.03 -0.11 -12.89
N TYR A 396 -16.41 -1.10 -13.55
CA TYR A 396 -16.84 -1.58 -14.87
C TYR A 396 -18.21 -2.26 -14.86
N VAL A 397 -18.65 -2.85 -13.74
CA VAL A 397 -19.92 -3.60 -13.66
C VAL A 397 -21.10 -2.77 -13.18
N LYS A 398 -20.98 -1.44 -13.17
CA LYS A 398 -22.01 -0.51 -12.71
C LYS A 398 -23.31 -0.47 -13.51
N ASN A 399 -23.32 -0.95 -14.76
CA ASN A 399 -24.53 -1.00 -15.59
C ASN A 399 -25.07 -2.45 -15.68
N PRO A 400 -26.17 -2.77 -14.97
CA PRO A 400 -26.73 -4.12 -14.89
C PRO A 400 -27.09 -4.75 -16.23
N GLU A 401 -27.38 -3.95 -17.26
CA GLU A 401 -27.82 -4.44 -18.58
C GLU A 401 -26.68 -5.07 -19.38
N THR A 402 -25.44 -4.70 -19.07
CA THR A 402 -24.26 -5.16 -19.80
C THR A 402 -24.03 -6.66 -19.61
N LYS A 403 -23.46 -7.32 -20.65
CA LYS A 403 -23.14 -8.76 -20.59
C LYS A 403 -22.19 -9.08 -19.42
N ARG A 404 -21.18 -8.22 -19.20
CA ARG A 404 -20.22 -8.35 -18.10
C ARG A 404 -20.89 -8.27 -16.73
N SER A 405 -21.79 -7.30 -16.50
CA SER A 405 -22.52 -7.16 -15.23
C SER A 405 -23.44 -8.34 -14.96
N ARG A 406 -24.13 -8.87 -15.98
CA ARG A 406 -24.95 -10.08 -15.85
C ARG A 406 -24.12 -11.32 -15.51
N ALA A 407 -22.94 -11.46 -16.12
CA ALA A 407 -22.02 -12.55 -15.79
C ALA A 407 -21.52 -12.45 -14.33
N VAL A 408 -21.10 -11.27 -13.89
CA VAL A 408 -20.67 -11.03 -12.50
C VAL A 408 -21.81 -11.29 -11.52
N ALA A 409 -23.02 -10.81 -11.79
CA ALA A 409 -24.19 -11.07 -10.95
C ALA A 409 -24.49 -12.56 -10.81
N GLY A 410 -24.38 -13.33 -11.91
CA GLY A 410 -24.57 -14.78 -11.90
C GLY A 410 -23.54 -15.50 -11.01
N TRP A 411 -22.28 -15.05 -11.00
CA TRP A 411 -21.25 -15.59 -10.12
C TRP A 411 -21.43 -15.14 -8.66
N CYS A 412 -21.85 -13.90 -8.40
CA CYS A 412 -22.17 -13.42 -7.04
C CYS A 412 -23.30 -14.24 -6.40
N GLY A 413 -24.25 -14.72 -7.20
CA GLY A 413 -25.31 -15.62 -6.74
C GLY A 413 -24.84 -17.03 -6.36
N ARG A 414 -23.67 -17.46 -6.84
CA ARG A 414 -23.09 -18.80 -6.59
C ARG A 414 -22.05 -18.81 -5.48
N ALA A 415 -21.30 -17.72 -5.34
CA ALA A 415 -20.24 -17.64 -4.34
C ALA A 415 -20.79 -17.21 -2.97
N ARG A 416 -20.35 -17.89 -1.91
CA ARG A 416 -20.60 -17.43 -0.53
C ARG A 416 -19.89 -16.09 -0.31
N ARG A 417 -18.59 -16.05 -0.63
CA ARG A 417 -17.72 -14.89 -0.43
C ARG A 417 -17.46 -14.15 -1.74
N VAL A 418 -17.64 -12.83 -1.72
CA VAL A 418 -17.47 -11.94 -2.87
C VAL A 418 -16.72 -10.69 -2.45
N LEU A 419 -15.59 -10.42 -3.09
CA LEU A 419 -14.75 -9.26 -2.84
C LEU A 419 -14.71 -8.38 -4.09
N PHE A 420 -15.28 -7.19 -4.00
CA PHE A 420 -15.15 -6.17 -5.04
C PHE A 420 -13.99 -5.23 -4.71
N LEU A 421 -13.08 -5.04 -5.65
CA LEU A 421 -11.98 -4.08 -5.55
C LEU A 421 -12.24 -2.91 -6.50
N THR A 422 -12.09 -1.68 -6.01
CA THR A 422 -12.24 -0.48 -6.84
C THR A 422 -11.49 0.69 -6.23
N GLY A 423 -10.70 1.40 -7.02
CA GLY A 423 -10.01 2.60 -6.53
C GLY A 423 -10.93 3.82 -6.39
N THR A 424 -12.07 3.83 -7.08
CA THR A 424 -12.90 5.03 -7.25
C THR A 424 -14.41 4.71 -7.26
N PRO A 425 -14.94 4.04 -6.23
CA PRO A 425 -16.34 3.55 -6.22
C PRO A 425 -17.41 4.64 -6.35
N MET A 426 -17.09 5.89 -5.99
CA MET A 426 -18.04 7.01 -5.95
C MET A 426 -17.85 8.02 -7.10
N GLU A 427 -17.03 7.71 -8.10
CA GLU A 427 -16.53 8.71 -9.06
C GLU A 427 -17.61 9.43 -9.86
N ASN A 428 -18.83 8.88 -9.99
CA ASN A 428 -19.86 9.54 -10.79
C ASN A 428 -21.25 9.61 -10.15
N ARG A 429 -21.77 8.61 -9.41
CA ARG A 429 -23.11 8.68 -8.76
C ARG A 429 -23.26 7.74 -7.55
N VAL A 430 -24.03 8.15 -6.54
CA VAL A 430 -24.48 7.27 -5.43
C VAL A 430 -25.21 6.03 -5.97
N GLU A 431 -25.96 6.18 -7.07
CA GLU A 431 -26.68 5.07 -7.72
C GLU A 431 -25.76 3.97 -8.29
N GLU A 432 -24.60 4.35 -8.83
CA GLU A 432 -23.61 3.37 -9.32
C GLU A 432 -23.08 2.53 -8.16
N PHE A 433 -22.80 3.18 -7.03
CA PHE A 433 -22.38 2.51 -5.81
C PHE A 433 -23.48 1.62 -5.21
N ARG A 434 -24.74 2.08 -5.22
CA ARG A 434 -25.89 1.25 -4.82
C ARG A 434 -26.03 -0.01 -5.67
N THR A 435 -25.76 0.08 -6.97
CA THR A 435 -25.78 -1.09 -7.86
C THR A 435 -24.73 -2.11 -7.45
N LEU A 436 -23.53 -1.66 -7.06
CA LEU A 436 -22.50 -2.56 -6.52
C LEU A 436 -22.93 -3.21 -5.21
N ILE A 437 -23.51 -2.44 -4.29
CA ILE A 437 -24.05 -2.99 -3.02
C ILE A 437 -25.15 -4.00 -3.30
N ALA A 438 -26.02 -3.76 -4.29
CA ALA A 438 -27.11 -4.68 -4.64
C ALA A 438 -26.62 -6.06 -5.06
N TYR A 439 -25.43 -6.18 -5.67
CA TYR A 439 -24.83 -7.48 -5.96
C TYR A 439 -24.37 -8.25 -4.71
N LEU A 440 -23.98 -7.52 -3.66
CA LEU A 440 -23.41 -8.10 -2.45
C LEU A 440 -24.47 -8.37 -1.38
N ARG A 441 -25.28 -7.35 -1.07
CA ARG A 441 -26.33 -7.35 -0.04
C ARG A 441 -27.59 -6.63 -0.55
N PRO A 442 -28.49 -7.34 -1.25
CA PRO A 442 -29.72 -6.76 -1.80
C PRO A 442 -30.61 -6.09 -0.73
N GLY A 443 -30.68 -6.65 0.48
CA GLY A 443 -31.44 -6.08 1.59
C GLY A 443 -30.92 -4.70 2.01
N LEU A 444 -29.60 -4.55 2.18
CA LEU A 444 -28.98 -3.27 2.49
C LEU A 444 -29.18 -2.26 1.35
N ALA A 445 -29.05 -2.70 0.09
CA ALA A 445 -29.33 -1.84 -1.06
C ALA A 445 -30.80 -1.35 -1.10
N ALA A 446 -31.75 -2.15 -0.61
CA ALA A 446 -33.16 -1.77 -0.51
C ALA A 446 -33.42 -0.81 0.66
N GLU A 447 -32.75 -0.98 1.80
CA GLU A 447 -32.81 -0.05 2.95
C GLU A 447 -32.21 1.32 2.61
N LEU A 448 -31.15 1.35 1.82
CA LEU A 448 -30.60 2.60 1.28
C LEU A 448 -31.64 3.34 0.42
N ARG A 449 -32.51 2.63 -0.33
CA ARG A 449 -33.61 3.28 -1.08
C ARG A 449 -34.63 4.00 -0.20
N SER A 450 -34.84 3.56 1.04
CA SER A 450 -35.84 4.14 1.96
C SER A 450 -35.26 5.16 2.94
N SER A 451 -33.95 5.15 3.16
CA SER A 451 -33.25 6.02 4.13
C SER A 451 -32.50 7.21 3.50
N ASP A 452 -32.38 7.27 2.17
CA ASP A 452 -31.45 8.16 1.47
C ASP A 452 -32.08 9.43 0.86
N VAL A 453 -32.73 10.26 1.67
CA VAL A 453 -32.99 11.67 1.29
C VAL A 453 -32.64 12.67 2.42
N VAL A 454 -32.74 12.24 3.68
CA VAL A 454 -32.77 13.18 4.82
C VAL A 454 -31.58 13.04 5.79
N ALA A 455 -30.82 11.93 5.79
CA ALA A 455 -29.93 11.59 6.89
C ALA A 455 -28.46 12.08 6.78
N GLY A 456 -28.04 12.66 5.64
CA GLY A 456 -26.70 13.21 5.44
C GLY A 456 -25.57 12.18 5.21
N ALA A 457 -24.40 12.67 4.77
CA ALA A 457 -23.27 11.82 4.33
C ALA A 457 -22.67 10.93 5.44
N GLN A 458 -22.79 11.32 6.70
CA GLN A 458 -22.28 10.54 7.84
C GLN A 458 -23.17 9.33 8.13
N ALA A 459 -24.49 9.47 8.06
CA ALA A 459 -25.42 8.36 8.23
C ALA A 459 -25.28 7.34 7.09
N PHE A 460 -25.13 7.82 5.85
CA PHE A 460 -24.84 6.97 4.69
C PHE A 460 -23.56 6.15 4.89
N ARG A 461 -22.45 6.79 5.29
CA ARG A 461 -21.19 6.09 5.58
C ARG A 461 -21.35 5.02 6.66
N LYS A 462 -22.10 5.31 7.73
CA LYS A 462 -22.36 4.35 8.81
C LYS A 462 -23.20 3.16 8.33
N ALA A 463 -24.18 3.40 7.46
CA ALA A 463 -25.03 2.35 6.90
C ALA A 463 -24.26 1.39 5.98
N VAL A 464 -23.30 1.91 5.19
CA VAL A 464 -22.52 1.09 4.26
C VAL A 464 -21.25 0.50 4.87
N ALA A 465 -20.83 0.95 6.06
CA ALA A 465 -19.62 0.47 6.74
C ALA A 465 -19.50 -1.08 6.84
N PRO A 466 -20.58 -1.86 7.05
CA PRO A 466 -20.47 -3.33 7.10
C PRO A 466 -20.09 -3.98 5.76
N VAL A 467 -20.31 -3.29 4.63
CA VAL A 467 -20.03 -3.80 3.28
C VAL A 467 -18.89 -3.04 2.59
N TYR A 468 -18.46 -1.91 3.13
CA TYR A 468 -17.53 -1.00 2.46
C TYR A 468 -16.38 -0.55 3.37
N LEU A 469 -15.15 -0.84 2.93
CA LEU A 469 -13.93 -0.34 3.55
C LEU A 469 -13.23 0.63 2.58
N ARG A 470 -12.88 1.82 3.05
CA ARG A 470 -12.11 2.81 2.30
C ARG A 470 -11.08 3.49 3.19
N ARG A 471 -9.85 3.53 2.71
CA ARG A 471 -8.72 4.23 3.32
C ARG A 471 -8.00 5.10 2.28
N ASN A 472 -7.47 6.23 2.72
CA ASN A 472 -6.67 7.12 1.88
C ASN A 472 -5.18 6.83 2.10
N GLN A 473 -4.35 7.08 1.09
CA GLN A 473 -2.90 6.89 1.19
C GLN A 473 -2.29 7.68 2.35
N GLN A 474 -2.68 8.95 2.50
CA GLN A 474 -2.15 9.81 3.57
C GLN A 474 -2.49 9.31 4.98
N ASP A 475 -3.59 8.57 5.12
CA ASP A 475 -4.05 8.07 6.42
C ASP A 475 -3.30 6.78 6.82
N VAL A 476 -2.82 5.99 5.85
CA VAL A 476 -2.25 4.65 6.11
C VAL A 476 -0.79 4.48 5.68
N LEU A 477 -0.27 5.39 4.86
CA LEU A 477 1.12 5.45 4.44
C LEU A 477 1.74 6.76 4.91
N ALA A 478 1.95 6.88 6.23
CA ALA A 478 2.60 8.05 6.81
C ALA A 478 4.04 8.22 6.28
N GLU A 479 4.65 7.12 5.81
CA GLU A 479 5.99 7.09 5.24
C GLU A 479 6.08 7.61 3.80
N LEU A 480 4.95 7.78 3.10
CA LEU A 480 4.99 8.14 1.68
C LEU A 480 5.63 9.53 1.53
N PRO A 481 6.65 9.69 0.67
CA PRO A 481 7.35 10.95 0.53
C PRO A 481 6.42 12.02 -0.04
N ASP A 482 6.80 13.28 0.12
CA ASP A 482 5.94 14.39 -0.27
C ASP A 482 5.63 14.35 -1.78
N ARG A 483 4.44 14.84 -2.12
CA ARG A 483 4.04 15.12 -3.49
C ARG A 483 3.93 16.62 -3.65
N VAL A 484 4.65 17.19 -4.62
CA VAL A 484 4.55 18.61 -4.93
C VAL A 484 4.06 18.80 -6.34
N GLU A 485 2.98 19.58 -6.46
CA GLU A 485 2.32 19.86 -7.72
C GLU A 485 2.60 21.32 -8.12
N ALA A 486 3.02 21.53 -9.36
CA ALA A 486 3.28 22.83 -9.96
C ALA A 486 2.48 22.99 -11.25
N ASP A 487 1.73 24.10 -11.34
CA ASP A 487 1.07 24.53 -12.57
C ASP A 487 2.06 25.41 -13.37
N GLU A 488 2.51 24.92 -14.52
CA GLU A 488 3.49 25.56 -15.40
C GLU A 488 2.74 26.33 -16.50
N TRP A 489 2.53 27.62 -16.29
CA TRP A 489 1.81 28.48 -17.21
C TRP A 489 2.72 29.04 -18.31
N VAL A 490 2.33 28.86 -19.57
CA VAL A 490 3.00 29.42 -20.74
C VAL A 490 2.02 30.17 -21.64
N GLU A 491 2.54 31.05 -22.48
CA GLU A 491 1.78 31.70 -23.54
C GLU A 491 1.88 30.90 -24.85
N PHE A 492 0.89 31.03 -25.74
CA PHE A 492 1.00 30.43 -27.07
C PHE A 492 2.15 31.06 -27.87
N SER A 493 2.82 30.25 -28.67
CA SER A 493 3.61 30.78 -29.79
C SER A 493 2.67 31.39 -30.83
N GLY A 494 3.18 32.29 -31.69
CA GLY A 494 2.36 32.89 -32.75
C GLY A 494 1.70 31.84 -33.65
N ALA A 495 2.45 30.81 -34.05
CA ALA A 495 1.95 29.71 -34.88
C ALA A 495 0.89 28.85 -34.16
N ASP A 496 1.14 28.48 -32.90
CA ASP A 496 0.17 27.68 -32.12
C ASP A 496 -1.13 28.45 -31.86
N LEU A 497 -1.05 29.78 -31.68
CA LEU A 497 -2.21 30.64 -31.47
C LEU A 497 -3.11 30.70 -32.71
N GLU A 498 -2.54 30.72 -33.91
CA GLU A 498 -3.30 30.69 -35.16
C GLU A 498 -4.07 29.37 -35.30
N VAL A 499 -3.41 28.25 -35.04
CA VAL A 499 -4.04 26.92 -35.03
C VAL A 499 -5.12 26.82 -33.95
N TYR A 500 -4.88 27.41 -32.79
CA TYR A 500 -5.87 27.47 -31.70
C TYR A 500 -7.12 28.26 -32.11
N ARG A 501 -6.96 29.45 -32.71
CA ARG A 501 -8.08 30.26 -33.21
C ARG A 501 -8.90 29.53 -34.27
N GLU A 502 -8.24 28.84 -35.19
CA GLU A 502 -8.91 28.03 -36.20
C GLU A 502 -9.71 26.87 -35.57
N ALA A 503 -9.14 26.19 -34.57
CA ALA A 503 -9.81 25.13 -33.83
C ALA A 503 -11.05 25.64 -33.07
N VAL A 504 -10.96 26.83 -32.46
CA VAL A 504 -12.08 27.51 -31.80
C VAL A 504 -13.19 27.84 -32.79
N ALA A 505 -12.85 28.42 -33.96
CA ALA A 505 -13.81 28.72 -35.02
C ALA A 505 -14.54 27.47 -35.54
N LYS A 506 -13.84 26.34 -35.63
CA LYS A 506 -14.42 25.05 -36.02
C LYS A 506 -15.17 24.34 -34.87
N GLY A 507 -15.14 24.88 -33.65
CA GLY A 507 -15.71 24.25 -32.47
C GLY A 507 -15.06 22.91 -32.09
N ASN A 508 -13.81 22.68 -32.51
CA ASN A 508 -13.13 21.41 -32.34
C ASN A 508 -12.34 21.38 -31.03
N PHE A 509 -13.03 20.98 -29.96
CA PHE A 509 -12.48 20.90 -28.60
C PHE A 509 -11.18 20.09 -28.50
N MET A 510 -11.07 18.97 -29.22
CA MET A 510 -9.86 18.13 -29.18
C MET A 510 -8.69 18.77 -29.93
N ALA A 511 -8.96 19.51 -31.01
CA ALA A 511 -7.93 20.29 -31.69
C ALA A 511 -7.45 21.47 -30.82
N MET A 512 -8.37 22.14 -30.12
CA MET A 512 -8.03 23.20 -29.15
C MET A 512 -7.04 22.69 -28.10
N ARG A 513 -7.30 21.52 -27.49
CA ARG A 513 -6.44 20.93 -26.43
C ARG A 513 -5.02 20.60 -26.85
N ARG A 514 -4.79 20.32 -28.15
CA ARG A 514 -3.46 19.99 -28.68
C ARG A 514 -2.79 21.16 -29.41
N ALA A 515 -3.46 22.30 -29.55
CA ALA A 515 -2.98 23.42 -30.37
C ALA A 515 -1.64 23.98 -29.91
N ALA A 516 -1.34 23.91 -28.60
CA ALA A 516 -0.06 24.35 -28.03
C ALA A 516 1.15 23.48 -28.43
N TYR A 517 0.94 22.41 -29.19
CA TYR A 517 1.97 21.54 -29.76
C TYR A 517 1.86 21.44 -31.29
N ALA A 518 1.13 22.37 -31.92
CA ALA A 518 0.87 22.30 -33.36
C ALA A 518 2.13 22.54 -34.17
N GLU A 519 2.98 23.47 -33.73
CA GLU A 519 4.32 23.70 -34.28
C GLU A 519 5.39 23.37 -33.22
N PRO A 520 5.89 22.11 -33.17
CA PRO A 520 6.84 21.68 -32.15
C PRO A 520 8.09 22.55 -32.06
N ALA A 521 8.60 23.07 -33.19
CA ALA A 521 9.82 23.87 -33.22
C ALA A 521 9.71 25.18 -32.43
N THR A 522 8.51 25.75 -32.31
CA THR A 522 8.27 27.02 -31.61
C THR A 522 7.35 26.87 -30.39
N SER A 523 6.90 25.66 -30.08
CA SER A 523 5.96 25.39 -28.99
C SER A 523 6.53 25.77 -27.63
N ALA A 524 5.89 26.73 -26.96
CA ALA A 524 6.28 27.16 -25.63
C ALA A 524 6.10 26.04 -24.58
N LYS A 525 5.06 25.22 -24.72
CA LYS A 525 4.85 24.05 -23.87
C LYS A 525 5.94 23.01 -24.05
N LEU A 526 6.31 22.70 -25.29
CA LEU A 526 7.38 21.74 -25.55
C LEU A 526 8.72 22.26 -25.04
N LYS A 527 9.02 23.55 -25.23
CA LYS A 527 10.21 24.16 -24.64
C LYS A 527 10.24 24.01 -23.12
N ARG A 528 9.16 24.38 -22.43
CA ARG A 528 9.09 24.24 -20.96
C ARG A 528 9.19 22.79 -20.50
N LEU A 529 8.60 21.86 -21.24
CA LEU A 529 8.72 20.42 -20.98
C LEU A 529 10.18 19.97 -21.04
N LEU A 530 10.93 20.40 -22.05
CA LEU A 530 12.34 20.05 -22.20
C LEU A 530 13.20 20.65 -21.08
N GLU A 531 12.96 21.91 -20.69
CA GLU A 531 13.63 22.52 -19.53
C GLU A 531 13.45 21.69 -18.25
N LEU A 532 12.23 21.20 -17.99
CA LEU A 532 11.95 20.33 -16.84
C LEU A 532 12.64 18.96 -16.93
N ILE A 533 12.79 18.42 -18.14
CA ILE A 533 13.53 17.17 -18.36
C ILE A 533 15.02 17.40 -18.12
N ASP A 534 15.58 18.51 -18.60
CA ASP A 534 16.99 18.87 -18.41
C ASP A 534 17.31 19.10 -16.92
N ASP A 535 16.41 19.77 -16.19
CA ASP A 535 16.50 19.93 -14.72
C ASP A 535 16.46 18.56 -14.01
N ALA A 536 15.60 17.64 -14.46
CA ALA A 536 15.54 16.29 -13.90
C ALA A 536 16.80 15.47 -14.24
N GLU A 537 17.36 15.62 -15.44
CA GLU A 537 18.61 14.99 -15.88
C GLU A 537 19.80 15.45 -15.01
N ALA A 538 19.90 16.75 -14.73
CA ALA A 538 20.93 17.31 -13.85
C ALA A 538 20.89 16.74 -12.42
N ASN A 539 19.72 16.31 -11.95
CA ASN A 539 19.51 15.69 -10.64
C ASN A 539 19.44 14.15 -10.70
N GLY A 540 19.66 13.54 -11.88
CA GLY A 540 19.59 12.08 -12.06
C GLY A 540 18.19 11.48 -11.86
N LEU A 541 17.14 12.30 -11.91
CA LEU A 541 15.76 11.87 -11.65
C LEU A 541 15.11 11.32 -12.92
N LYS A 542 14.35 10.24 -12.79
CA LYS A 542 13.57 9.69 -13.91
C LYS A 542 12.24 10.40 -14.08
N VAL A 543 11.85 10.59 -15.34
CA VAL A 543 10.68 11.38 -15.75
C VAL A 543 9.66 10.50 -16.48
N VAL A 544 8.37 10.68 -16.15
CA VAL A 544 7.26 10.15 -16.95
C VAL A 544 6.46 11.30 -17.53
N VAL A 545 6.32 11.30 -18.86
CA VAL A 545 5.52 12.28 -19.59
C VAL A 545 4.21 11.63 -20.02
N PHE A 546 3.11 12.22 -19.56
CA PHE A 546 1.76 11.80 -19.90
C PHE A 546 1.09 12.78 -20.86
N SER A 547 0.44 12.23 -21.88
CA SER A 547 -0.52 12.96 -22.71
C SER A 547 -1.69 12.08 -23.10
N TYR A 548 -2.86 12.65 -23.34
CA TYR A 548 -3.98 12.00 -24.01
C TYR A 548 -3.66 11.74 -25.48
N PHE A 549 -2.94 12.66 -26.12
CA PHE A 549 -2.76 12.70 -27.57
C PHE A 549 -1.47 12.02 -28.02
N ARG A 550 -1.61 11.05 -28.93
CA ARG A 550 -0.46 10.39 -29.58
C ARG A 550 0.44 11.36 -30.35
N ALA A 551 -0.15 12.35 -31.00
CA ALA A 551 0.58 13.36 -31.75
C ALA A 551 1.50 14.20 -30.83
N VAL A 552 1.03 14.53 -29.62
CA VAL A 552 1.84 15.26 -28.62
C VAL A 552 2.99 14.38 -28.15
N LEU A 553 2.75 13.10 -27.83
CA LEU A 553 3.82 12.16 -27.47
C LEU A 553 4.84 11.99 -28.60
N ALA A 554 4.41 11.98 -29.86
CA ALA A 554 5.30 11.90 -31.01
C ALA A 554 6.17 13.17 -31.15
N ALA A 555 5.60 14.35 -30.93
CA ALA A 555 6.34 15.61 -30.93
C ALA A 555 7.40 15.65 -29.81
N VAL A 556 7.05 15.22 -28.59
CA VAL A 556 8.00 15.11 -27.47
C VAL A 556 9.08 14.08 -27.79
N GLY A 557 8.72 12.90 -28.31
CA GLY A 557 9.67 11.84 -28.67
C GLY A 557 10.67 12.27 -29.75
N ALA A 558 10.21 13.04 -30.75
CA ALA A 558 11.07 13.61 -31.79
C ALA A 558 12.05 14.64 -31.21
N ALA A 559 11.60 15.49 -30.28
CA ALA A 559 12.45 16.49 -29.63
C ALA A 559 13.51 15.87 -28.70
N LEU A 560 13.24 14.67 -28.14
CA LEU A 560 14.18 13.94 -27.29
C LEU A 560 15.20 13.08 -28.07
N ASP A 561 15.12 13.06 -29.41
CA ASP A 561 16.06 12.37 -30.32
C ASP A 561 16.33 10.91 -29.95
N GLY A 562 15.26 10.16 -29.64
CA GLY A 562 15.37 8.73 -29.32
C GLY A 562 15.86 8.40 -27.90
N ARG A 563 16.09 9.40 -27.04
CA ARG A 563 16.45 9.20 -25.61
C ARG A 563 15.29 8.72 -24.73
N ALA A 564 14.07 8.64 -25.27
CA ALA A 564 12.87 8.31 -24.51
C ALA A 564 12.42 6.85 -24.72
N HIS A 565 11.96 6.22 -23.64
CA HIS A 565 11.26 4.94 -23.67
C HIS A 565 9.79 5.13 -24.09
N GLY A 566 9.21 4.15 -24.78
CA GLY A 566 7.83 4.18 -25.24
C GLY A 566 7.67 4.71 -26.67
N PRO A 567 6.51 5.31 -27.04
CA PRO A 567 5.36 5.62 -26.20
C PRO A 567 4.54 4.39 -25.83
N LEU A 568 4.02 4.37 -24.60
CA LEU A 568 3.02 3.40 -24.17
C LEU A 568 1.63 3.84 -24.62
N SER A 569 1.02 3.09 -25.53
CA SER A 569 -0.32 3.36 -26.06
C SER A 569 -1.26 2.16 -26.01
N GLY A 570 -2.54 2.38 -26.31
CA GLY A 570 -3.58 1.36 -26.21
C GLY A 570 -3.42 0.17 -27.17
N ASP A 571 -2.69 0.34 -28.26
CA ASP A 571 -2.36 -0.68 -29.27
C ASP A 571 -1.12 -1.53 -28.93
N VAL A 572 -0.33 -1.13 -27.93
CA VAL A 572 0.82 -1.90 -27.47
C VAL A 572 0.33 -3.08 -26.63
N SER A 573 0.78 -4.30 -26.94
CA SER A 573 0.42 -5.49 -26.17
C SER A 573 0.82 -5.34 -24.69
N ALA A 574 0.07 -5.97 -23.79
CA ALA A 574 0.35 -5.89 -22.35
C ALA A 574 1.78 -6.34 -22.00
N GLU A 575 2.27 -7.39 -22.65
CA GLU A 575 3.63 -7.90 -22.49
C GLU A 575 4.69 -6.90 -22.96
N ARG A 576 4.49 -6.24 -24.12
CA ARG A 576 5.42 -5.22 -24.60
C ARG A 576 5.40 -3.97 -23.73
N ARG A 577 4.22 -3.54 -23.23
CA ARG A 577 4.13 -2.43 -22.27
C ARG A 577 4.95 -2.71 -21.02
N GLN A 578 4.84 -3.92 -20.46
CA GLN A 578 5.60 -4.30 -19.29
C GLN A 578 7.11 -4.28 -19.54
N ARG A 579 7.58 -4.86 -20.65
CA ARG A 579 9.01 -4.82 -21.01
C ARG A 579 9.58 -3.41 -21.05
N VAL A 580 8.85 -2.46 -21.66
CA VAL A 580 9.29 -1.06 -21.73
C VAL A 580 9.35 -0.42 -20.34
N VAL A 581 8.40 -0.74 -19.45
CA VAL A 581 8.43 -0.26 -18.05
C VAL A 581 9.60 -0.87 -17.28
N ASP A 582 9.88 -2.16 -17.48
CA ASP A 582 11.01 -2.85 -16.84
C ASP A 582 12.35 -2.25 -17.32
N GLU A 583 12.50 -2.00 -18.63
CA GLU A 583 13.66 -1.33 -19.23
C GLU A 583 13.87 0.08 -18.65
N PHE A 584 12.80 0.88 -18.54
CA PHE A 584 12.84 2.21 -17.91
C PHE A 584 13.21 2.14 -16.42
N SER A 585 12.64 1.17 -15.69
CA SER A 585 12.90 1.00 -14.26
C SER A 585 14.34 0.55 -14.00
N ALA A 586 14.91 -0.29 -14.87
CA ALA A 586 16.28 -0.80 -14.78
C ALA A 586 17.35 0.16 -15.29
N ALA A 587 16.98 1.21 -16.04
CA ALA A 587 17.93 2.22 -16.52
C ALA A 587 18.70 2.86 -15.35
N ALA A 588 20.02 3.00 -15.47
CA ALA A 588 20.83 3.66 -14.45
C ALA A 588 20.73 5.20 -14.63
N GLY A 589 20.46 5.92 -13.54
CA GLY A 589 20.33 7.38 -13.56
C GLY A 589 19.07 7.88 -14.28
N HIS A 590 19.20 8.98 -15.01
CA HIS A 590 18.10 9.65 -15.70
C HIS A 590 17.53 8.80 -16.85
N ALA A 591 16.21 8.80 -16.97
CA ALA A 591 15.47 8.19 -18.08
C ALA A 591 14.12 8.89 -18.26
N VAL A 592 13.60 8.91 -19.48
CA VAL A 592 12.29 9.49 -19.80
C VAL A 592 11.37 8.41 -20.37
N LEU A 593 10.14 8.30 -19.86
CA LEU A 593 9.10 7.41 -20.37
C LEU A 593 7.92 8.21 -20.92
N LEU A 594 7.54 7.95 -22.17
CA LEU A 594 6.36 8.52 -22.80
C LEU A 594 5.16 7.58 -22.64
N SER A 595 4.02 8.09 -22.17
CA SER A 595 2.84 7.25 -21.95
C SER A 595 1.54 7.99 -22.25
N GLN A 596 0.59 7.32 -22.87
CA GLN A 596 -0.76 7.86 -22.92
C GLN A 596 -1.41 7.75 -21.55
N VAL A 597 -2.02 8.84 -21.07
CA VAL A 597 -2.71 8.87 -19.77
C VAL A 597 -3.80 7.79 -19.66
N GLN A 598 -4.41 7.42 -20.78
CA GLN A 598 -5.42 6.35 -20.89
C GLN A 598 -4.82 4.95 -21.04
N ALA A 599 -3.74 4.80 -21.82
CA ALA A 599 -3.04 3.53 -21.98
C ALA A 599 -2.42 3.05 -20.67
N GLY A 600 -2.41 3.94 -19.67
CA GLY A 600 -2.16 3.62 -18.29
C GLY A 600 -3.16 2.63 -17.67
N GLY A 601 -4.43 2.47 -18.04
CA GLY A 601 -5.47 1.68 -17.29
C GLY A 601 -5.22 0.17 -17.00
N VAL A 602 -4.02 -0.22 -16.59
CA VAL A 602 -3.31 -1.50 -16.66
C VAL A 602 -2.47 -1.73 -15.38
N GLY A 603 -2.55 -0.86 -14.37
CA GLY A 603 -1.80 -1.07 -13.11
C GLY A 603 -0.27 -1.02 -13.22
N LEU A 604 0.28 -0.39 -14.27
CA LEU A 604 1.74 -0.31 -14.47
C LEU A 604 2.45 0.33 -13.26
N ASN A 605 3.55 -0.30 -12.81
CA ASN A 605 4.41 0.22 -11.76
C ASN A 605 5.37 1.28 -12.32
N LEU A 606 5.20 2.55 -11.95
CA LEU A 606 6.08 3.64 -12.38
C LEU A 606 6.82 4.30 -11.21
N GLN A 607 7.00 3.57 -10.11
CA GLN A 607 7.67 4.07 -8.88
C GLN A 607 9.11 4.53 -9.10
N ALA A 608 9.77 4.03 -10.14
CA ALA A 608 11.11 4.49 -10.50
C ALA A 608 11.15 5.98 -10.88
N ALA A 609 10.00 6.58 -11.22
CA ALA A 609 9.91 7.99 -11.60
C ALA A 609 9.69 8.91 -10.40
N SER A 610 10.46 9.98 -10.33
CA SER A 610 10.33 11.06 -9.33
C SER A 610 9.75 12.33 -9.93
N VAL A 611 9.66 12.43 -11.27
CA VAL A 611 9.06 13.57 -11.96
C VAL A 611 7.95 13.08 -12.89
N VAL A 612 6.78 13.70 -12.80
CA VAL A 612 5.61 13.43 -13.64
C VAL A 612 5.23 14.72 -14.36
N ILE A 613 5.21 14.68 -15.69
CA ILE A 613 4.81 15.83 -16.51
C ILE A 613 3.49 15.50 -17.21
N LEU A 614 2.46 16.33 -16.98
CA LEU A 614 1.17 16.26 -17.66
C LEU A 614 1.17 17.31 -18.79
N CYS A 615 1.15 16.86 -20.04
CA CYS A 615 1.25 17.75 -21.20
C CYS A 615 0.03 18.68 -21.39
N GLU A 616 -1.13 18.25 -20.90
CA GLU A 616 -2.38 18.99 -20.96
C GLU A 616 -3.36 18.53 -19.85
N PRO A 617 -4.31 19.39 -19.43
CA PRO A 617 -5.29 19.02 -18.42
C PRO A 617 -6.26 17.96 -18.97
N GLN A 618 -6.70 17.08 -18.07
CA GLN A 618 -7.63 16.01 -18.41
C GLN A 618 -9.08 16.40 -18.09
N VAL A 619 -9.99 15.99 -18.98
CA VAL A 619 -11.44 16.22 -18.82
C VAL A 619 -11.96 15.61 -17.51
N LYS A 620 -11.38 14.48 -17.10
CA LYS A 620 -11.71 13.80 -15.84
C LYS A 620 -10.52 13.92 -14.89
N PRO A 621 -10.66 14.62 -13.74
CA PRO A 621 -9.59 14.76 -12.76
C PRO A 621 -9.00 13.43 -12.28
N SER A 622 -9.82 12.40 -12.17
CA SER A 622 -9.37 11.06 -11.76
C SER A 622 -8.33 10.47 -12.69
N MET A 623 -8.29 10.84 -13.97
CA MET A 623 -7.26 10.35 -14.89
C MET A 623 -5.88 10.89 -14.51
N GLU A 624 -5.79 12.13 -14.03
CA GLU A 624 -4.53 12.70 -13.51
C GLU A 624 -4.15 12.04 -12.19
N THR A 625 -5.10 11.90 -11.25
CA THR A 625 -4.86 11.19 -9.97
C THR A 625 -4.39 9.76 -10.21
N GLN A 626 -5.00 9.05 -11.15
CA GLN A 626 -4.63 7.69 -11.55
C GLN A 626 -3.25 7.62 -12.22
N ALA A 627 -2.85 8.65 -12.96
CA ALA A 627 -1.54 8.72 -13.61
C ALA A 627 -0.44 9.00 -12.57
N VAL A 628 -0.64 10.02 -11.74
CA VAL A 628 0.29 10.40 -10.66
C VAL A 628 0.43 9.27 -9.63
N GLY A 629 -0.67 8.62 -9.24
CA GLY A 629 -0.67 7.48 -8.31
C GLY A 629 0.08 6.23 -8.80
N ARG A 630 0.63 6.22 -10.02
CA ARG A 630 1.53 5.14 -10.50
C ARG A 630 2.98 5.35 -10.08
N ALA A 631 3.37 6.62 -9.96
CA ALA A 631 4.69 7.03 -9.48
C ALA A 631 4.65 7.27 -7.97
N HIS A 632 3.59 7.91 -7.47
CA HIS A 632 3.36 8.20 -6.05
C HIS A 632 2.47 7.15 -5.39
N ARG A 633 3.08 6.04 -4.94
CA ARG A 633 2.40 4.88 -4.33
C ARG A 633 3.34 4.05 -3.46
N MET A 634 2.80 3.15 -2.63
CA MET A 634 3.52 2.28 -1.68
C MET A 634 4.78 1.63 -2.28
N GLY A 635 5.96 2.04 -1.83
CA GLY A 635 7.26 1.61 -2.37
C GLY A 635 8.05 2.74 -3.02
N GLN A 636 7.40 3.88 -3.26
CA GLN A 636 8.08 5.13 -3.60
C GLN A 636 8.85 5.63 -2.37
N VAL A 637 10.15 5.85 -2.54
CA VAL A 637 11.08 6.30 -1.49
C VAL A 637 11.58 7.73 -1.71
N ARG A 638 11.34 8.30 -2.90
CA ARG A 638 11.70 9.68 -3.24
C ARG A 638 10.47 10.56 -3.42
N ARG A 639 10.65 11.85 -3.16
CA ARG A 639 9.65 12.88 -3.42
C ARG A 639 9.22 12.86 -4.89
N VAL A 640 7.92 13.00 -5.13
CA VAL A 640 7.36 13.07 -6.49
C VAL A 640 6.98 14.50 -6.83
N GLN A 641 7.55 15.03 -7.92
CA GLN A 641 7.25 16.33 -8.49
C GLN A 641 6.28 16.14 -9.66
N VAL A 642 5.16 16.85 -9.65
CA VAL A 642 4.13 16.77 -10.69
C VAL A 642 4.01 18.14 -11.35
N HIS A 643 4.36 18.23 -12.63
CA HIS A 643 4.25 19.46 -13.42
C HIS A 643 3.07 19.35 -14.38
N ARG A 644 2.17 20.33 -14.34
CA ARG A 644 1.05 20.44 -15.28
C ARG A 644 1.32 21.57 -16.25
N LEU A 645 1.53 21.25 -17.52
CA LEU A 645 1.78 22.26 -18.56
C LEU A 645 0.47 22.86 -19.06
N LEU A 646 0.33 24.18 -18.91
CA LEU A 646 -0.91 24.91 -19.15
C LEU A 646 -0.67 26.13 -20.01
N THR A 647 -1.55 26.39 -20.96
CA THR A 647 -1.51 27.65 -21.72
C THR A 647 -2.49 28.66 -21.13
N VAL A 648 -2.02 29.87 -20.83
CA VAL A 648 -2.89 30.98 -20.42
C VAL A 648 -3.82 31.36 -21.57
N ASP A 649 -4.98 31.93 -21.26
CA ASP A 649 -5.89 32.44 -22.29
C ASP A 649 -6.24 31.35 -23.32
N SER A 650 -6.53 30.15 -22.84
CA SER A 650 -6.76 28.97 -23.67
C SER A 650 -7.80 28.01 -23.08
N VAL A 651 -8.05 26.92 -23.83
CA VAL A 651 -8.87 25.79 -23.42
C VAL A 651 -8.42 25.20 -22.09
N ASP A 652 -7.11 25.22 -21.80
CA ASP A 652 -6.55 24.62 -20.60
C ASP A 652 -7.01 25.37 -19.34
N GLN A 653 -6.89 26.70 -19.36
CA GLN A 653 -7.31 27.56 -18.27
C GLN A 653 -8.81 27.41 -18.01
N ARG A 654 -9.63 27.41 -19.07
CA ARG A 654 -11.08 27.23 -18.95
C ARG A 654 -11.46 25.88 -18.38
N MET A 655 -10.84 24.81 -18.85
CA MET A 655 -11.06 23.48 -18.31
C MET A 655 -10.77 23.45 -16.81
N LEU A 656 -9.64 24.00 -16.37
CA LEU A 656 -9.28 24.06 -14.95
C LEU A 656 -10.27 24.89 -14.14
N ASP A 657 -10.69 26.06 -14.62
CA ASP A 657 -11.64 26.92 -13.92
C ASP A 657 -13.00 26.21 -13.72
N ILE A 658 -13.51 25.56 -14.76
CA ILE A 658 -14.75 24.79 -14.69
C ILE A 658 -14.63 23.62 -13.71
N LEU A 659 -13.54 22.84 -13.81
CA LEU A 659 -13.31 21.70 -12.93
C LEU A 659 -13.12 22.13 -11.46
N ARG A 660 -12.39 23.21 -11.20
CA ARG A 660 -12.20 23.79 -9.85
C ARG A 660 -13.51 24.31 -9.27
N ARG A 661 -14.32 25.03 -10.05
CA ARG A 661 -15.63 25.53 -9.60
C ARG A 661 -16.54 24.38 -9.17
N LYS A 662 -16.55 23.30 -9.96
CA LYS A 662 -17.37 22.11 -9.67
C LYS A 662 -16.85 21.32 -8.47
N SER A 663 -15.52 21.13 -8.34
CA SER A 663 -14.93 20.47 -7.17
C SER A 663 -15.19 21.23 -5.88
N ARG A 664 -15.09 22.57 -5.89
CA ARG A 664 -15.45 23.41 -4.73
C ARG A 664 -16.92 23.30 -4.36
N LEU A 665 -17.81 23.22 -5.34
CA LEU A 665 -19.23 22.97 -5.10
C LEU A 665 -19.40 21.60 -4.42
N PHE A 666 -18.80 20.54 -4.96
CA PHE A 666 -18.83 19.20 -4.36
C PHE A 666 -18.32 19.20 -2.91
N ASP A 667 -17.14 19.79 -2.65
CA ASP A 667 -16.56 19.86 -1.31
C ASP A 667 -17.39 20.72 -0.34
N ALA A 668 -17.96 21.83 -0.83
CA ALA A 668 -18.84 22.68 -0.02
C ALA A 668 -20.15 21.96 0.33
N TYR A 669 -20.74 21.20 -0.61
CA TYR A 669 -21.91 20.35 -0.36
C TYR A 669 -21.59 19.14 0.52
N ALA A 670 -20.36 18.61 0.45
CA ALA A 670 -19.90 17.53 1.31
C ALA A 670 -19.56 17.97 2.74
N ARG A 671 -19.18 19.25 2.95
CA ARG A 671 -18.80 19.81 4.26
C ARG A 671 -19.92 20.58 4.97
N ARG A 672 -20.87 21.20 4.24
CA ARG A 672 -22.11 21.73 4.83
C ARG A 672 -23.17 20.65 4.75
N SER A 673 -23.28 19.86 5.82
CA SER A 673 -24.51 19.13 6.10
C SER A 673 -25.70 20.08 5.99
N ASP A 674 -26.78 19.59 5.36
CA ASP A 674 -28.20 19.94 5.64
C ASP A 674 -29.08 20.46 4.48
N LEU A 675 -28.60 20.74 3.26
CA LEU A 675 -29.51 21.17 2.17
C LEU A 675 -29.10 20.71 0.76
N ALA A 676 -28.98 19.39 0.54
CA ALA A 676 -28.58 18.83 -0.75
C ALA A 676 -29.69 18.12 -1.53
N GLU A 677 -30.98 18.43 -1.32
CA GLU A 677 -32.08 17.75 -2.04
C GLU A 677 -33.17 18.68 -2.59
N SER A 678 -32.77 19.68 -3.37
CA SER A 678 -33.69 20.34 -4.31
C SER A 678 -33.03 20.88 -5.57
N THR A 679 -32.08 20.13 -6.12
CA THR A 679 -31.76 20.19 -7.56
C THR A 679 -31.06 18.89 -7.92
N GLY A 680 -31.81 17.95 -8.51
CA GLY A 680 -31.29 16.72 -9.13
C GLY A 680 -30.35 16.96 -10.32
N ASP A 681 -29.98 18.22 -10.57
CA ASP A 681 -28.97 18.67 -11.53
C ASP A 681 -27.61 18.93 -10.86
N ALA A 682 -27.23 18.10 -9.87
CA ALA A 682 -25.89 18.09 -9.31
C ALA A 682 -24.87 17.50 -10.30
N VAL A 683 -24.65 18.28 -11.36
CA VAL A 683 -23.44 18.54 -12.14
C VAL A 683 -22.75 17.35 -12.78
N ASP A 684 -23.41 16.78 -13.78
CA ASP A 684 -22.80 15.93 -14.79
C ASP A 684 -21.66 16.68 -15.53
N VAL A 685 -20.44 16.14 -15.47
CA VAL A 685 -19.40 16.43 -16.46
C VAL A 685 -19.34 15.25 -17.38
N SER A 686 -20.33 15.14 -18.27
CA SER A 686 -20.07 14.38 -19.48
C SER A 686 -18.96 15.12 -20.22
N GLU A 687 -18.02 14.36 -20.80
CA GLU A 687 -16.97 14.94 -21.63
C GLU A 687 -17.55 15.86 -22.70
N GLN A 688 -18.76 15.54 -23.18
CA GLN A 688 -19.54 16.34 -24.11
C GLN A 688 -20.06 17.66 -23.52
N SER A 689 -20.54 17.68 -22.28
CA SER A 689 -21.04 18.92 -21.65
C SER A 689 -19.91 19.90 -21.35
N LEU A 690 -18.76 19.40 -20.86
CA LEU A 690 -17.58 20.23 -20.65
C LEU A 690 -17.01 20.74 -21.97
N ALA A 691 -16.86 19.87 -22.97
CA ALA A 691 -16.40 20.27 -24.29
C ALA A 691 -17.28 21.38 -24.88
N ARG A 692 -18.61 21.24 -24.78
CA ARG A 692 -19.56 22.24 -25.28
C ARG A 692 -19.42 23.57 -24.55
N LEU A 693 -19.39 23.58 -23.22
CA LEU A 693 -19.24 24.80 -22.42
C LEU A 693 -17.93 25.53 -22.75
N VAL A 694 -16.82 24.80 -22.82
CA VAL A 694 -15.51 25.39 -23.12
C VAL A 694 -15.48 25.96 -24.53
N VAL A 695 -16.03 25.24 -25.52
CA VAL A 695 -16.11 25.74 -26.90
C VAL A 695 -16.96 27.00 -26.98
N GLU A 696 -18.15 27.02 -26.36
CA GLU A 696 -19.03 28.20 -26.37
C GLU A 696 -18.37 29.43 -25.72
N GLU A 697 -17.68 29.27 -24.58
CA GLU A 697 -16.99 30.36 -23.90
C GLU A 697 -15.78 30.87 -24.71
N GLU A 698 -15.00 29.98 -25.32
CA GLU A 698 -13.83 30.37 -26.13
C GLU A 698 -14.24 31.01 -27.46
N GLN A 699 -15.33 30.57 -28.07
CA GLN A 699 -15.89 31.24 -29.24
C GLN A 699 -16.37 32.66 -28.90
N ARG A 700 -17.08 32.86 -27.78
CA ARG A 700 -17.48 34.21 -27.34
C ARG A 700 -16.28 35.13 -27.08
N ARG A 701 -15.15 34.57 -26.65
CA ARG A 701 -13.93 35.35 -26.37
C ARG A 701 -13.19 35.77 -27.64
N LEU A 702 -13.12 34.88 -28.64
CA LEU A 702 -12.26 35.06 -29.83
C LEU A 702 -13.02 35.44 -31.11
N LEU A 703 -14.33 35.21 -31.15
CA LEU A 703 -15.23 35.51 -32.27
C LEU A 703 -16.38 36.41 -31.78
N PRO A 704 -16.10 37.70 -31.49
CA PRO A 704 -17.10 38.65 -31.02
C PRO A 704 -18.18 38.96 -32.06
#